data_AF-A0A7X9AA49-F1
#
_entry.id   AF-A0A7X9AA49-F1
#
_cell.length_a   1.000
_cell.length_b   1.000
_cell.length_c   1.000
_cell.angle_alpha   90.00
_cell.angle_beta   90.00
_cell.angle_gamma   90.00
#
_symmetry.space_group_name_H-M   'P 1'
#
loop_
_entity.id
_entity.type
_entity.pdbx_description
1 polymer ?
#
loop_
_entity_poly.entity_id
_entity_poly.type
_entity_poly.pdbx_seq_one_letter_code
_entity_poly.pdbx_strand_id
1 'polypeptide(L)'
;MKRTIYCVCILLSLTLAAAEAEKLLPEVVWKPNEAYLLKSLCGRYGWQNGIERNNGQKMMFQQNHTENSAIWGYAPGMQKIGLPEDRPLLEKRLELFRAHKLPALGRMYIFFDKQIPYPTSEELAELAANPGFLGFRSINEWGTQLDRLMKICFHPETVREAASLKMMPKTKDFFPPDMKEPKTREEYTAAAQYLWTKSSAPFDGQVHVLDGSHYWAKAWPGGWGKIRSIITENRLPYRSNSITQAISRGAARMWNVPYGFLQAYDWHARIGHPTFSHMQTPRDAYRNQQGLLKINPNLYRRLWYYQLMGNAAFIGDESDQNRYADWSGSGQFRLSWYGELCEEVREFNDLFPDLGAQYNPVGLLLGWHNGWAYRGDKAFYLFPYNQGEHMTREIIHRAIFCFSENRAPMDEFGPMPYGDLFDILRFDTPKGALPQKLLENYRVLFLVGDHPLAPEHAKALMEYVHNGGVLVINAAHKLAAFPTAFLGAEPGKQFSSCEIITPDGNKLSSGDFLCTELTLAGGRKLYADAEGRVSGVINDYGKGRVITMGMHYLLETTPVHDGKTTNYKLLTVANDLLRRLTSELLPFQLTGEHLDERLAYQINRKPDGWVIAFYNNAGRFAAGKAYHGYIGPDVVDINQSVSFKMRLAPQLKHAVSLLNGKTLYPEGTSTHRELEFLLEPGEFDIIEIAEKEIPPPTLQRPVNLAYNAAVSATTSTPGHGAEKAVDGDEDFLSAWWGERAAGDSLTVDLGEKQTVHAIRLLQAWSYDNTFFPRICCFKVEAKLDEENWLCVVDESRNIMPESRRGVYRRFEPVQTRYLRVTILSNSSRQGAQVIEFQAFGDRMETVIVPWEIDPSKMSFPQSVQTMSKREYLSAGKIPLISQKQDEKPPAMDRACYHLGELSIRGSKFSRGIGGHAKSELVFKLNPADEWKFFTAYVGIDDSSNPVGTVAFRVFVDGKLAADSGKLTMKYGPVPIFADVSGAQELKLVIDDCGDGIQGDIANWCDACLRK
;
A
#
# COMPACT_ATOMS: atom_id res chain seq x y z
N MET A 1 18.03 -25.98 9.67
CA MET A 1 18.44 -25.71 11.06
C MET A 1 19.50 -24.62 11.21
N LYS A 2 20.75 -24.79 10.74
CA LYS A 2 21.81 -23.77 10.92
C LYS A 2 21.60 -22.42 10.19
N ARG A 3 20.58 -22.28 9.33
CA ARG A 3 20.24 -21.02 8.63
C ARG A 3 18.91 -20.41 9.11
N THR A 4 17.92 -21.25 9.42
CA THR A 4 16.57 -20.84 9.82
C THR A 4 16.49 -20.13 11.19
N ILE A 5 17.40 -20.43 12.13
CA ILE A 5 17.45 -19.75 13.45
C ILE A 5 17.92 -18.28 13.33
N TYR A 6 18.64 -17.92 12.25
CA TYR A 6 19.24 -16.58 12.10
C TYR A 6 18.25 -15.49 11.69
N CYS A 7 17.24 -15.82 10.89
CA CYS A 7 16.22 -14.86 10.48
C CYS A 7 15.27 -14.51 11.65
N VAL A 8 15.15 -15.39 12.64
CA VAL A 8 14.21 -15.28 13.76
C VAL A 8 14.69 -14.29 14.81
N CYS A 9 15.98 -14.29 15.16
CA CYS A 9 16.53 -13.34 16.13
C CYS A 9 16.56 -11.89 15.61
N ILE A 10 16.67 -11.71 14.28
CA ILE A 10 16.72 -10.37 13.65
C ILE A 10 15.34 -9.69 13.68
N LEU A 11 14.26 -10.44 13.42
CA LEU A 11 12.89 -9.91 13.48
C LEU A 11 12.44 -9.59 14.93
N LEU A 12 12.87 -10.42 15.88
CA LEU A 12 12.62 -10.24 17.31
C LEU A 12 13.21 -8.93 17.87
N SER A 13 14.49 -8.67 17.62
CA SER A 13 15.16 -7.45 18.10
C SER A 13 14.55 -6.17 17.52
N LEU A 14 14.05 -6.23 16.27
CA LEU A 14 13.46 -5.09 15.58
C LEU A 14 12.03 -4.79 16.05
N THR A 15 11.30 -5.80 16.51
CA THR A 15 9.95 -5.57 17.06
C THR A 15 9.97 -5.17 18.54
N LEU A 16 11.03 -5.56 19.27
CA LEU A 16 11.31 -5.21 20.67
C LEU A 16 11.54 -3.72 20.90
N ALA A 17 12.35 -3.07 20.05
CA ALA A 17 12.63 -1.63 20.17
C ALA A 17 11.44 -0.74 19.75
N ALA A 18 10.42 -1.30 19.07
CA ALA A 18 9.19 -0.60 18.69
C ALA A 18 8.05 -0.71 19.74
N ALA A 19 8.29 -1.29 20.92
CA ALA A 19 7.25 -1.53 21.93
C ALA A 19 7.50 -0.85 23.30
N GLU A 20 8.75 -0.55 23.70
CA GLU A 20 9.07 -0.04 25.05
C GLU A 20 9.98 1.20 25.10
N ALA A 21 10.06 1.97 24.01
CA ALA A 21 11.02 3.08 23.86
C ALA A 21 10.93 4.17 24.96
N GLU A 22 9.79 4.32 25.65
CA GLU A 22 9.63 5.31 26.73
C GLU A 22 10.16 4.88 28.10
N LYS A 23 10.30 3.57 28.37
CA LYS A 23 10.74 3.08 29.70
C LYS A 23 12.23 2.81 29.83
N LEU A 24 12.94 2.67 28.70
CA LEU A 24 14.39 2.41 28.65
C LEU A 24 15.26 3.68 28.74
N LEU A 25 14.65 4.87 28.85
CA LEU A 25 15.36 6.14 28.97
C LEU A 25 15.14 6.83 30.33
N PRO A 26 15.72 6.30 31.44
CA PRO A 26 16.12 7.20 32.50
C PRO A 26 17.63 7.10 32.83
N GLU A 27 18.21 8.29 33.02
CA GLU A 27 19.40 8.57 33.81
C GLU A 27 20.79 8.16 33.28
N VAL A 28 21.05 8.34 31.99
CA VAL A 28 22.44 8.51 31.53
C VAL A 28 22.62 9.93 31.01
N VAL A 29 23.61 10.65 31.54
CA VAL A 29 24.04 11.94 30.98
C VAL A 29 24.81 11.66 29.69
N TRP A 30 24.08 11.70 28.58
CA TRP A 30 24.63 11.54 27.24
C TRP A 30 25.44 12.77 26.82
N LYS A 31 26.52 12.58 26.05
CA LYS A 31 27.20 13.71 25.41
C LYS A 31 26.26 14.33 24.34
N PRO A 32 26.29 15.66 24.12
CA PRO A 32 25.37 16.34 23.20
C PRO A 32 25.29 15.72 21.79
N ASN A 33 26.42 15.24 21.28
CA ASN A 33 26.51 14.63 19.94
C ASN A 33 25.89 13.22 19.88
N GLU A 34 25.91 12.46 20.98
CA GLU A 34 25.34 11.11 21.06
C GLU A 34 23.81 11.17 21.20
N ALA A 35 23.30 12.14 21.96
CA ALA A 35 21.87 12.40 22.08
C ALA A 35 21.25 12.93 20.77
N TYR A 36 21.99 13.73 20.00
CA TYR A 36 21.58 14.20 18.67
C TYR A 36 21.58 13.08 17.62
N LEU A 37 22.57 12.18 17.65
CA LEU A 37 22.64 11.03 16.75
C LEU A 37 21.53 10.00 17.03
N LEU A 38 21.24 9.71 18.32
CA LEU A 38 20.11 8.85 18.69
C LEU A 38 18.75 9.51 18.40
N LYS A 39 18.56 10.80 18.71
CA LYS A 39 17.32 11.53 18.35
C LYS A 39 17.12 11.64 16.84
N SER A 40 18.18 11.73 16.03
CA SER A 40 18.07 11.77 14.56
C SER A 40 17.86 10.38 13.92
N LEU A 41 18.36 9.31 14.55
CA LEU A 41 18.07 7.92 14.18
C LEU A 41 16.64 7.51 14.57
N CYS A 42 16.13 7.94 15.73
CA CYS A 42 14.76 7.66 16.17
C CYS A 42 13.71 8.63 15.57
N GLY A 43 14.07 9.90 15.38
CA GLY A 43 13.16 10.98 14.99
C GLY A 43 12.91 11.10 13.49
N ARG A 44 13.75 10.51 12.63
CA ARG A 44 13.59 10.55 11.16
C ARG A 44 13.08 9.23 10.56
N TYR A 45 12.95 8.18 11.37
CA TYR A 45 12.63 6.81 10.93
C TYR A 45 11.44 6.16 11.67
N GLY A 46 10.56 6.96 12.29
CA GLY A 46 9.28 6.44 12.80
C GLY A 46 9.37 5.42 13.95
N TRP A 47 10.56 5.16 14.51
CA TRP A 47 10.69 4.27 15.67
C TRP A 47 10.06 4.85 16.94
N GLN A 48 9.80 6.17 17.00
CA GLN A 48 9.17 6.80 18.16
C GLN A 48 7.81 7.49 17.91
N ASN A 49 7.39 7.76 16.67
CA ASN A 49 6.12 8.49 16.44
C ASN A 49 5.07 7.74 15.58
N GLY A 50 5.32 6.48 15.22
CA GLY A 50 4.35 5.62 14.52
C GLY A 50 3.87 4.41 15.33
N ILE A 51 4.11 4.38 16.66
CA ILE A 51 3.76 3.22 17.50
C ILE A 51 2.24 3.15 17.81
N GLU A 52 1.49 4.23 17.57
CA GLU A 52 0.03 4.26 17.75
C GLU A 52 -0.62 5.19 16.73
N ARG A 53 -0.79 4.80 15.47
CA ARG A 53 -1.52 5.67 14.52
C ARG A 53 -2.60 5.02 13.67
N ASN A 54 -2.71 3.69 13.65
CA ASN A 54 -3.77 3.04 12.88
C ASN A 54 -4.32 1.77 13.57
N ASN A 55 -5.15 1.90 14.61
CA ASN A 55 -5.89 0.78 15.21
C ASN A 55 -5.08 -0.54 15.40
N GLY A 56 -3.78 -0.45 15.72
CA GLY A 56 -2.89 -1.61 15.90
C GLY A 56 -2.06 -2.08 14.68
N GLN A 57 -2.10 -1.41 13.52
CA GLN A 57 -1.17 -1.68 12.42
C GLN A 57 0.22 -1.06 12.71
N LYS A 58 1.28 -1.84 12.50
CA LYS A 58 2.68 -1.47 12.74
C LYS A 58 3.51 -1.81 11.51
N MET A 59 3.51 -0.94 10.49
CA MET A 59 4.33 -1.20 9.30
C MET A 59 5.81 -1.23 9.67
N MET A 60 6.32 -2.42 9.97
CA MET A 60 7.73 -2.68 10.08
C MET A 60 8.30 -2.75 8.67
N PHE A 61 8.85 -1.65 8.21
CA PHE A 61 9.88 -1.73 7.21
C PHE A 61 11.02 -2.56 7.80
N GLN A 62 11.50 -3.57 7.08
CA GLN A 62 12.85 -4.08 7.33
C GLN A 62 13.88 -3.04 6.84
N GLN A 63 13.72 -1.77 7.21
CA GLN A 63 14.72 -0.72 7.05
C GLN A 63 15.73 -0.86 8.19
N ASN A 64 16.51 -1.94 8.12
CA ASN A 64 17.93 -1.76 8.31
C ASN A 64 18.43 -1.61 6.87
N HIS A 65 18.79 -0.43 6.37
CA HIS A 65 20.03 0.21 6.74
C HIS A 65 20.06 1.63 6.14
N THR A 66 20.33 2.65 6.96
CA THR A 66 20.75 3.97 6.48
C THR A 66 22.16 3.88 5.87
N GLU A 67 22.58 4.90 5.11
CA GLU A 67 23.92 5.08 4.52
C GLU A 67 25.09 4.70 5.44
N ASN A 68 24.99 4.94 6.75
CA ASN A 68 26.06 4.64 7.72
C ASN A 68 26.09 3.20 8.23
N SER A 69 25.02 2.43 8.02
CA SER A 69 24.94 1.04 8.50
C SER A 69 25.36 0.01 7.43
N ALA A 70 25.60 0.45 6.20
CA ALA A 70 26.23 -0.35 5.15
C ALA A 70 27.71 -0.70 5.42
N ILE A 71 28.41 0.08 6.25
CA ILE A 71 29.78 -0.23 6.70
C ILE A 71 29.82 -1.55 7.50
N TRP A 72 28.68 -2.00 8.02
CA TRP A 72 28.57 -3.17 8.90
C TRP A 72 28.01 -4.42 8.19
N GLY A 73 27.65 -4.30 6.90
CA GLY A 73 27.00 -5.33 6.08
C GLY A 73 27.92 -6.12 5.15
N TYR A 74 29.24 -6.01 5.27
CA TYR A 74 30.15 -6.88 4.52
C TYR A 74 30.02 -8.31 5.05
N ALA A 75 29.35 -9.18 4.29
CA ALA A 75 29.36 -10.61 4.55
C ALA A 75 30.74 -11.17 4.17
N PRO A 76 31.55 -11.70 5.10
CA PRO A 76 32.82 -12.37 4.76
C PRO A 76 32.59 -13.70 4.01
N GLY A 77 31.33 -14.07 3.74
CA GLY A 77 30.97 -15.31 3.08
C GLY A 77 31.17 -15.35 1.56
N MET A 78 31.60 -14.24 0.95
CA MET A 78 31.70 -14.13 -0.52
C MET A 78 33.13 -14.11 -1.05
N GLN A 79 34.18 -14.24 -0.23
CA GLN A 79 35.56 -14.36 -0.72
C GLN A 79 36.41 -15.30 0.14
N LYS A 80 36.97 -16.33 -0.51
CA LYS A 80 38.24 -16.95 -0.09
C LYS A 80 39.36 -15.92 -0.27
N ILE A 81 39.43 -14.91 0.59
CA ILE A 81 40.64 -14.09 0.73
C ILE A 81 40.95 -14.05 2.22
N GLY A 82 41.98 -14.78 2.62
CA GLY A 82 42.52 -14.68 3.97
C GLY A 82 43.29 -13.38 4.11
N LEU A 83 42.71 -12.40 4.81
CA LEU A 83 43.45 -11.24 5.29
C LEU A 83 43.32 -11.11 6.82
N PRO A 84 44.40 -10.74 7.55
CA PRO A 84 44.46 -10.76 9.01
C PRO A 84 43.81 -9.57 9.74
N GLU A 85 43.13 -8.64 9.06
CA GLU A 85 42.82 -7.30 9.59
C GLU A 85 41.48 -7.17 10.37
N ASP A 86 40.62 -8.20 10.42
CA ASP A 86 39.28 -8.10 11.04
C ASP A 86 39.23 -8.34 12.56
N ARG A 87 40.34 -8.76 13.19
CA ARG A 87 40.37 -9.15 14.61
C ARG A 87 40.16 -7.98 15.60
N PRO A 88 40.77 -6.79 15.41
CA PRO A 88 40.59 -5.66 16.33
C PRO A 88 39.15 -5.10 16.31
N LEU A 89 38.48 -5.15 15.15
CA LEU A 89 37.10 -4.70 14.99
C LEU A 89 36.11 -5.63 15.71
N LEU A 90 36.37 -6.94 15.68
CA LEU A 90 35.61 -7.96 16.40
C LEU A 90 35.77 -7.81 17.93
N GLU A 91 36.99 -7.56 18.41
CA GLU A 91 37.30 -7.36 19.83
C GLU A 91 36.64 -6.09 20.37
N LYS A 92 36.65 -4.99 19.60
CA LYS A 92 35.94 -3.74 19.94
C LYS A 92 34.41 -3.92 20.03
N ARG A 93 33.82 -4.72 19.14
CA ARG A 93 32.37 -5.04 19.15
C ARG A 93 31.98 -5.88 20.37
N LEU A 94 32.81 -6.86 20.75
CA LEU A 94 32.60 -7.70 21.93
C LEU A 94 32.78 -6.91 23.24
N GLU A 95 33.74 -5.99 23.29
CA GLU A 95 33.92 -5.04 24.39
C GLU A 95 32.66 -4.17 24.59
N LEU A 96 32.11 -3.61 23.50
CA LEU A 96 30.91 -2.77 23.53
C LEU A 96 29.62 -3.55 23.86
N PHE A 97 29.52 -4.82 23.44
CA PHE A 97 28.41 -5.72 23.77
C PHE A 97 28.42 -6.10 25.26
N ARG A 98 29.60 -6.47 25.80
CA ARG A 98 29.79 -6.79 27.22
C ARG A 98 29.59 -5.57 28.13
N ALA A 99 29.78 -4.37 27.61
CA ALA A 99 29.53 -3.11 28.32
C ALA A 99 28.07 -2.63 28.24
N HIS A 100 27.14 -3.40 27.65
CA HIS A 100 25.74 -3.03 27.42
C HIS A 100 25.54 -1.74 26.61
N LYS A 101 26.54 -1.36 25.78
CA LYS A 101 26.51 -0.14 24.94
C LYS A 101 26.13 -0.39 23.49
N LEU A 102 25.85 -1.64 23.12
CA LEU A 102 25.21 -2.01 21.87
C LEU A 102 23.77 -2.48 22.16
N PRO A 103 22.74 -1.97 21.46
CA PRO A 103 21.47 -2.69 21.42
C PRO A 103 21.74 -4.09 20.85
N ALA A 104 20.97 -5.10 21.23
CA ALA A 104 21.08 -6.47 20.71
C ALA A 104 20.62 -6.53 19.23
N LEU A 105 21.34 -5.83 18.36
CA LEU A 105 21.24 -5.84 16.92
C LEU A 105 22.65 -6.12 16.40
N GLY A 106 22.86 -7.36 15.99
CA GLY A 106 24.15 -7.78 15.46
C GLY A 106 23.97 -8.91 14.47
N ARG A 107 23.82 -8.58 13.18
CA ARG A 107 24.38 -9.44 12.14
C ARG A 107 25.91 -9.33 12.26
N MET A 108 26.53 -10.26 12.99
CA MET A 108 27.71 -10.89 12.46
C MET A 108 27.30 -12.25 11.95
N TYR A 109 27.71 -12.57 10.71
CA TYR A 109 27.99 -13.94 10.35
C TYR A 109 29.06 -14.45 11.32
N ILE A 110 28.64 -14.96 12.48
CA ILE A 110 29.34 -16.10 13.06
C ILE A 110 29.14 -17.16 11.98
N PHE A 111 30.15 -17.34 11.11
CA PHE A 111 30.38 -18.68 10.61
C PHE A 111 30.34 -19.53 11.85
N PHE A 112 29.30 -20.35 11.99
CA PHE A 112 29.24 -21.38 13.00
C PHE A 112 30.45 -22.27 12.77
N ASP A 113 31.55 -21.87 13.41
CA ASP A 113 32.53 -22.78 13.90
C ASP A 113 31.74 -23.92 14.57
N LYS A 114 32.17 -25.14 14.30
CA LYS A 114 31.49 -26.34 14.82
C LYS A 114 31.58 -26.45 16.35
N GLN A 115 32.07 -25.40 17.02
CA GLN A 115 32.47 -25.36 18.43
C GLN A 115 31.55 -24.54 19.34
N ILE A 116 30.55 -23.80 18.83
CA ILE A 116 29.60 -23.08 19.72
C ILE A 116 28.38 -23.98 19.99
N PRO A 117 28.10 -24.32 21.27
CA PRO A 117 26.94 -25.13 21.65
C PRO A 117 25.63 -24.38 21.43
N TYR A 118 24.53 -25.12 21.27
CA TYR A 118 23.19 -24.53 21.23
C TYR A 118 22.88 -23.80 22.54
N PRO A 119 22.11 -22.69 22.50
CA PRO A 119 21.63 -22.07 23.72
C PRO A 119 20.86 -23.10 24.54
N THR A 120 21.17 -23.14 25.82
CA THR A 120 20.55 -23.99 26.83
C THR A 120 19.08 -23.61 27.02
N SER A 121 18.29 -24.52 27.59
CA SER A 121 16.90 -24.25 27.94
C SER A 121 16.75 -23.06 28.91
N GLU A 122 17.75 -22.80 29.75
CA GLU A 122 17.79 -21.65 30.66
C GLU A 122 18.01 -20.32 29.90
N GLU A 123 18.97 -20.27 28.97
CA GLU A 123 19.20 -19.08 28.13
C GLU A 123 17.98 -18.73 27.26
N LEU A 124 17.26 -19.75 26.78
CA LEU A 124 16.01 -19.56 26.02
C LEU A 124 14.85 -19.10 26.92
N ALA A 125 14.78 -19.57 28.17
CA ALA A 125 13.80 -19.11 29.14
C ALA A 125 14.06 -17.66 29.57
N GLU A 126 15.32 -17.26 29.70
CA GLU A 126 15.73 -15.88 30.01
C GLU A 126 15.37 -14.91 28.87
N LEU A 127 15.60 -15.32 27.61
CA LEU A 127 15.13 -14.60 26.42
C LEU A 127 13.61 -14.48 26.37
N ALA A 128 12.89 -15.56 26.72
CA ALA A 128 11.43 -15.58 26.72
C ALA A 128 10.79 -14.76 27.86
N ALA A 129 11.52 -14.54 28.95
CA ALA A 129 11.09 -13.73 30.09
C ALA A 129 11.20 -12.21 29.82
N ASN A 130 11.84 -11.80 28.72
CA ASN A 130 11.92 -10.40 28.33
C ASN A 130 10.52 -9.86 27.95
N PRO A 131 10.02 -8.78 28.58
CA PRO A 131 8.68 -8.24 28.34
C PRO A 131 8.34 -7.95 26.88
N GLY A 132 9.30 -7.54 26.06
CA GLY A 132 9.08 -7.28 24.64
C GLY A 132 9.33 -8.47 23.71
N PHE A 133 9.68 -9.65 24.23
CA PHE A 133 9.84 -10.86 23.42
C PHE A 133 8.49 -11.26 22.81
N LEU A 134 8.36 -11.09 21.49
CA LEU A 134 7.12 -11.36 20.77
C LEU A 134 6.97 -12.81 20.30
N GLY A 135 8.08 -13.54 20.21
CA GLY A 135 8.08 -14.94 19.86
C GLY A 135 9.16 -15.41 18.88
N PHE A 136 9.06 -16.66 18.46
CA PHE A 136 9.99 -17.54 17.80
C PHE A 136 9.22 -18.16 16.65
N ARG A 137 9.84 -18.19 15.48
CA ARG A 137 9.31 -18.89 14.31
C ARG A 137 9.71 -20.36 14.47
N SER A 138 8.72 -21.24 14.58
CA SER A 138 9.00 -22.68 14.64
C SER A 138 9.57 -23.17 13.30
N ILE A 139 10.04 -24.42 13.30
CA ILE A 139 10.79 -25.10 12.22
C ILE A 139 9.89 -25.38 10.98
N ASN A 140 8.90 -24.54 10.72
CA ASN A 140 7.90 -24.76 9.69
C ASN A 140 8.05 -23.83 8.48
N GLU A 141 9.20 -23.14 8.31
CA GLU A 141 9.54 -22.44 7.06
C GLU A 141 9.07 -23.37 5.93
N TRP A 142 8.04 -22.93 5.19
CA TRP A 142 7.38 -23.59 4.05
C TRP A 142 6.18 -24.53 4.27
N GLY A 143 5.86 -25.04 5.48
CA GLY A 143 4.99 -26.23 5.65
C GLY A 143 5.56 -27.51 5.00
N THR A 144 6.43 -27.35 4.00
CA THR A 144 7.27 -28.37 3.38
C THR A 144 8.30 -28.92 4.34
N GLN A 145 8.63 -28.26 5.45
CA GLN A 145 9.53 -28.90 6.42
C GLN A 145 8.90 -30.13 7.03
N LEU A 146 7.60 -30.10 7.37
CA LEU A 146 6.90 -31.33 7.78
C LEU A 146 6.91 -32.35 6.64
N ASP A 147 6.42 -31.99 5.47
CA ASP A 147 6.38 -32.90 4.31
C ASP A 147 7.76 -33.48 3.94
N ARG A 148 8.82 -32.66 3.98
CA ARG A 148 10.22 -33.08 3.75
C ARG A 148 10.71 -33.99 4.86
N LEU A 149 10.40 -33.69 6.12
CA LEU A 149 10.74 -34.55 7.26
C LEU A 149 10.01 -35.89 7.15
N MET A 150 8.74 -35.90 6.79
CA MET A 150 7.95 -37.10 6.53
C MET A 150 8.52 -37.91 5.36
N LYS A 151 8.87 -37.25 4.25
CA LYS A 151 9.54 -37.91 3.10
C LYS A 151 10.90 -38.49 3.48
N ILE A 152 11.70 -37.77 4.26
CA ILE A 152 12.99 -38.27 4.77
C ILE A 152 12.80 -39.51 5.67
N CYS A 153 11.74 -39.52 6.49
CA CYS A 153 11.50 -40.60 7.45
C CYS A 153 10.83 -41.84 6.84
N PHE A 154 9.86 -41.67 5.94
CA PHE A 154 9.03 -42.76 5.40
C PHE A 154 9.38 -43.17 3.96
N HIS A 155 9.96 -42.24 3.18
CA HIS A 155 10.31 -42.47 1.76
C HIS A 155 11.74 -41.98 1.45
N PRO A 156 12.77 -42.41 2.22
CA PRO A 156 14.13 -41.88 2.12
C PRO A 156 14.74 -42.02 0.71
N GLU A 157 14.31 -43.02 -0.05
CA GLU A 157 14.71 -43.27 -1.44
C GLU A 157 14.27 -42.17 -2.41
N THR A 158 13.27 -41.36 -2.06
CA THR A 158 12.79 -40.24 -2.88
C THR A 158 13.60 -38.96 -2.70
N VAL A 159 14.49 -38.91 -1.71
CA VAL A 159 15.27 -37.72 -1.34
C VAL A 159 16.56 -37.62 -2.17
N ARG A 160 16.57 -36.77 -3.19
CA ARG A 160 17.70 -36.63 -4.14
C ARG A 160 18.73 -35.56 -3.77
N GLU A 161 18.47 -34.71 -2.77
CA GLU A 161 19.34 -33.57 -2.43
C GLU A 161 20.38 -33.93 -1.35
N ALA A 162 21.67 -33.67 -1.65
CA ALA A 162 22.80 -33.95 -0.76
C ALA A 162 22.72 -33.26 0.61
N ALA A 163 22.04 -32.11 0.71
CA ALA A 163 21.83 -31.41 1.98
C ALA A 163 20.81 -32.13 2.87
N SER A 164 19.76 -32.70 2.27
CA SER A 164 18.70 -33.45 2.94
C SER A 164 19.20 -34.82 3.41
N LEU A 165 20.05 -35.48 2.62
CA LEU A 165 20.73 -36.73 3.02
C LEU A 165 21.62 -36.55 4.26
N LYS A 166 22.27 -35.39 4.43
CA LYS A 166 23.07 -35.05 5.63
C LYS A 166 22.21 -34.79 6.88
N MET A 167 20.91 -34.54 6.72
CA MET A 167 19.99 -34.36 7.85
C MET A 167 19.37 -35.67 8.34
N MET A 168 19.36 -36.74 7.53
CA MET A 168 18.73 -38.03 7.85
C MET A 168 19.09 -38.64 9.21
N PRO A 169 20.35 -38.57 9.70
CA PRO A 169 20.67 -39.13 11.03
C PRO A 169 20.02 -38.34 12.17
N LYS A 170 19.81 -37.03 11.98
CA LYS A 170 19.28 -36.11 13.00
C LYS A 170 17.75 -36.04 12.99
N THR A 171 17.10 -36.38 11.89
CA THR A 171 15.63 -36.39 11.81
C THR A 171 15.01 -37.46 12.70
N LYS A 172 15.73 -38.57 12.96
CA LYS A 172 15.30 -39.62 13.89
C LYS A 172 15.13 -39.13 15.33
N ASP A 173 15.80 -38.04 15.72
CA ASP A 173 15.67 -37.44 17.06
C ASP A 173 14.42 -36.56 17.19
N PHE A 174 13.79 -36.16 16.07
CA PHE A 174 12.58 -35.31 16.05
C PHE A 174 11.28 -36.11 16.04
N PHE A 175 11.34 -37.40 15.71
CA PHE A 175 10.18 -38.28 15.65
C PHE A 175 10.26 -39.36 16.73
N PRO A 176 9.12 -39.82 17.26
CA PRO A 176 9.07 -41.04 18.05
C PRO A 176 9.65 -42.21 17.24
N PRO A 177 10.43 -43.12 17.84
CA PRO A 177 10.96 -44.29 17.16
C PRO A 177 9.89 -45.19 16.50
N ASP A 178 8.66 -45.12 16.99
CA ASP A 178 7.49 -45.91 16.58
C ASP A 178 6.51 -45.15 15.68
N MET A 179 6.80 -43.90 15.29
CA MET A 179 5.89 -43.13 14.46
C MET A 179 5.77 -43.72 13.06
N LYS A 180 4.52 -43.92 12.61
CA LYS A 180 4.17 -44.46 11.30
C LYS A 180 3.77 -43.34 10.34
N GLU A 181 3.83 -43.62 9.04
CA GLU A 181 3.31 -42.72 8.03
C GLU A 181 1.80 -42.54 8.23
N PRO A 182 1.30 -41.29 8.36
CA PRO A 182 -0.11 -40.99 8.50
C PRO A 182 -0.92 -41.53 7.31
N LYS A 183 -1.94 -42.33 7.62
CA LYS A 183 -2.92 -42.85 6.66
C LYS A 183 -4.22 -42.06 6.68
N THR A 184 -4.46 -41.29 7.75
CA THR A 184 -5.65 -40.44 7.91
C THR A 184 -5.27 -38.97 8.14
N ARG A 185 -6.23 -38.06 7.93
CA ARG A 185 -6.03 -36.61 8.14
C ARG A 185 -5.87 -36.30 9.63
N GLU A 186 -6.47 -37.11 10.49
CA GLU A 186 -6.37 -37.07 11.95
C GLU A 186 -4.96 -37.47 12.40
N GLU A 187 -4.44 -38.59 11.89
CA GLU A 187 -3.06 -39.03 12.16
C GLU A 187 -2.04 -37.98 11.69
N TYR A 188 -2.28 -37.37 10.52
CA TYR A 188 -1.43 -36.28 10.03
C TYR A 188 -1.46 -35.07 10.98
N THR A 189 -2.64 -34.73 11.51
CA THR A 189 -2.83 -33.61 12.44
C THR A 189 -2.18 -33.89 13.81
N ALA A 190 -2.19 -35.14 14.26
CA ALA A 190 -1.48 -35.55 15.48
C ALA A 190 0.05 -35.49 15.30
N ALA A 191 0.56 -36.00 14.18
CA ALA A 191 1.97 -35.93 13.79
C ALA A 191 2.49 -34.48 13.73
N ALA A 192 1.72 -33.65 13.05
CA ALA A 192 1.83 -32.20 12.97
C ALA A 192 1.97 -31.53 14.35
N GLN A 193 1.04 -31.83 15.26
CA GLN A 193 1.01 -31.27 16.61
C GLN A 193 2.21 -31.73 17.45
N TYR A 194 2.58 -32.99 17.32
CA TYR A 194 3.74 -33.55 18.03
C TYR A 194 5.03 -32.81 17.66
N LEU A 195 5.29 -32.66 16.36
CA LEU A 195 6.49 -31.95 15.88
C LEU A 195 6.48 -30.48 16.25
N TRP A 196 5.31 -29.84 16.20
CA TRP A 196 5.16 -28.47 16.70
C TRP A 196 5.57 -28.39 18.17
N THR A 197 5.04 -29.28 19.01
CA THR A 197 5.34 -29.32 20.45
C THR A 197 6.82 -29.59 20.71
N LYS A 198 7.43 -30.53 19.99
CA LYS A 198 8.86 -30.85 20.13
C LYS A 198 9.77 -29.71 19.69
N SER A 199 9.44 -29.04 18.59
CA SER A 199 10.23 -27.91 18.09
C SER A 199 10.08 -26.63 18.92
N SER A 200 8.98 -26.49 19.67
CA SER A 200 8.68 -25.33 20.52
C SER A 200 8.88 -25.57 22.02
N ALA A 201 9.23 -26.79 22.43
CA ALA A 201 9.43 -27.18 23.84
C ALA A 201 10.36 -26.24 24.65
N PRO A 202 11.48 -25.70 24.10
CA PRO A 202 12.34 -24.77 24.83
C PRO A 202 11.69 -23.40 25.14
N PHE A 203 10.54 -23.09 24.55
CA PHE A 203 9.83 -21.82 24.70
C PHE A 203 8.54 -21.94 25.52
N ASP A 204 8.33 -23.08 26.22
CA ASP A 204 7.14 -23.35 27.04
C ASP A 204 5.80 -23.10 26.29
N GLY A 205 5.82 -23.28 24.96
CA GLY A 205 4.68 -23.00 24.09
C GLY A 205 4.19 -21.54 24.10
N GLN A 206 5.00 -20.55 24.51
CA GLN A 206 4.54 -19.17 24.73
C GLN A 206 4.53 -18.25 23.49
N VAL A 207 4.60 -18.84 22.30
CA VAL A 207 5.28 -18.17 21.21
C VAL A 207 4.81 -18.68 19.84
N HIS A 208 4.08 -17.85 19.08
CA HIS A 208 3.57 -18.25 17.77
C HIS A 208 3.55 -17.10 16.78
N VAL A 209 4.52 -17.13 15.87
CA VAL A 209 4.36 -16.64 14.51
C VAL A 209 3.84 -17.83 13.69
N LEU A 210 2.59 -17.77 13.25
CA LEU A 210 2.07 -18.77 12.31
C LEU A 210 2.58 -18.45 10.91
N ASP A 211 3.53 -19.25 10.41
CA ASP A 211 3.96 -19.21 9.01
C ASP A 211 2.87 -19.77 8.10
N GLY A 212 2.23 -18.89 7.32
CA GLY A 212 1.23 -19.23 6.30
C GLY A 212 1.83 -19.62 4.93
N SER A 213 3.12 -19.93 4.84
CA SER A 213 3.78 -20.26 3.57
C SER A 213 3.04 -21.35 2.79
N HIS A 214 2.85 -21.06 1.50
CA HIS A 214 2.27 -21.94 0.49
C HIS A 214 0.96 -22.59 0.89
N TYR A 215 -0.10 -21.80 1.10
CA TYR A 215 -1.47 -22.29 1.21
C TYR A 215 -1.69 -23.12 2.50
N TRP A 216 -0.68 -23.34 3.33
CA TRP A 216 -0.75 -24.31 4.44
C TRP A 216 -1.09 -23.70 5.79
N ALA A 217 -1.78 -22.56 5.79
CA ALA A 217 -2.30 -21.95 7.00
C ALA A 217 -3.45 -22.78 7.61
N LYS A 218 -3.11 -23.97 8.09
CA LYS A 218 -3.66 -24.50 9.33
C LYS A 218 -2.99 -23.68 10.43
N ALA A 219 -3.75 -22.96 11.24
CA ALA A 219 -3.24 -22.65 12.57
C ALA A 219 -3.01 -23.98 13.28
N TRP A 220 -1.75 -24.36 13.43
CA TRP A 220 -1.40 -25.69 13.91
C TRP A 220 -1.94 -25.85 15.34
N PRO A 221 -2.56 -27.01 15.68
CA PRO A 221 -3.25 -27.22 16.95
C PRO A 221 -2.41 -27.03 18.22
N GLY A 222 -1.08 -26.95 18.11
CA GLY A 222 -0.20 -26.73 19.26
C GLY A 222 -0.24 -25.32 19.86
N GLY A 223 -0.94 -24.35 19.25
CA GLY A 223 -0.83 -22.93 19.62
C GLY A 223 -2.04 -22.23 20.24
N TRP A 224 -3.15 -22.94 20.51
CA TRP A 224 -4.39 -22.31 20.99
C TRP A 224 -4.31 -21.62 22.37
N GLY A 225 -3.15 -21.55 23.01
CA GLY A 225 -2.98 -20.89 24.30
C GLY A 225 -2.39 -19.48 24.24
N LYS A 226 -1.49 -19.19 23.28
CA LYS A 226 -0.59 -18.01 23.37
C LYS A 226 -0.15 -17.39 22.02
N ILE A 227 -0.92 -17.52 20.92
CA ILE A 227 -0.57 -16.88 19.63
C ILE A 227 -0.55 -15.35 19.79
N ARG A 228 0.50 -14.68 19.27
CA ARG A 228 0.67 -13.22 19.35
C ARG A 228 0.60 -12.51 18.00
N SER A 229 0.89 -13.20 16.90
CA SER A 229 0.74 -12.67 15.54
C SER A 229 0.72 -13.78 14.49
N ILE A 230 0.26 -13.44 13.29
CA ILE A 230 0.30 -14.31 12.11
C ILE A 230 1.23 -13.69 11.08
N ILE A 231 2.21 -14.44 10.59
CA ILE A 231 3.14 -13.94 9.58
C ILE A 231 3.11 -14.88 8.41
N THR A 232 2.62 -14.41 7.28
CA THR A 232 2.62 -15.24 6.09
C THR A 232 3.77 -14.89 5.20
N GLU A 233 4.64 -15.86 5.00
CA GLU A 233 5.62 -15.78 3.95
C GLU A 233 4.96 -16.00 2.59
N ASN A 234 5.23 -15.11 1.65
CA ASN A 234 4.63 -15.13 0.33
C ASN A 234 5.70 -15.01 -0.75
N ARG A 235 5.64 -15.86 -1.76
CA ARG A 235 6.54 -15.74 -2.92
C ARG A 235 5.94 -14.71 -3.88
N LEU A 236 6.75 -13.76 -4.33
CA LEU A 236 6.36 -12.81 -5.36
C LEU A 236 6.90 -13.18 -6.74
N PRO A 237 6.10 -13.05 -7.81
CA PRO A 237 4.69 -12.71 -7.83
C PRO A 237 3.84 -13.98 -7.95
N TYR A 238 3.18 -14.44 -6.88
CA TYR A 238 2.18 -15.49 -7.01
C TYR A 238 0.76 -14.89 -7.04
N ARG A 239 -0.08 -15.37 -7.96
CA ARG A 239 -1.51 -15.01 -8.05
C ARG A 239 -2.29 -15.39 -6.78
N SER A 240 -1.72 -16.17 -5.87
CA SER A 240 -2.34 -16.60 -4.60
C SER A 240 -2.24 -15.60 -3.46
N ASN A 241 -1.71 -14.41 -3.70
CA ASN A 241 -1.56 -13.40 -2.65
C ASN A 241 -2.91 -13.02 -2.03
N SER A 242 -3.96 -12.93 -2.85
CA SER A 242 -5.33 -12.65 -2.42
C SER A 242 -5.90 -13.76 -1.55
N ILE A 243 -5.78 -15.01 -1.99
CA ILE A 243 -6.18 -16.21 -1.23
C ILE A 243 -5.46 -16.26 0.13
N THR A 244 -4.16 -16.04 0.10
CA THR A 244 -3.30 -16.11 1.28
C THR A 244 -3.68 -15.03 2.29
N GLN A 245 -3.97 -13.82 1.82
CA GLN A 245 -4.46 -12.74 2.66
C GLN A 245 -5.78 -13.09 3.35
N ALA A 246 -6.76 -13.61 2.61
CA ALA A 246 -8.06 -14.01 3.17
C ALA A 246 -7.92 -15.08 4.28
N ILE A 247 -6.96 -15.98 4.15
CA ILE A 247 -6.67 -16.99 5.18
C ILE A 247 -5.96 -16.37 6.36
N SER A 248 -4.89 -15.59 6.15
CA SER A 248 -4.14 -14.95 7.23
C SER A 248 -5.00 -14.02 8.06
N ARG A 249 -5.89 -13.28 7.39
CA ARG A 249 -6.82 -12.34 8.02
C ARG A 249 -7.92 -13.08 8.79
N GLY A 250 -8.57 -14.07 8.19
CA GLY A 250 -9.54 -14.93 8.87
C GLY A 250 -8.93 -15.63 10.08
N ALA A 251 -7.70 -16.12 9.92
CA ALA A 251 -6.93 -16.66 11.02
C ALA A 251 -6.70 -15.60 12.12
N ALA A 252 -6.18 -14.42 11.78
CA ALA A 252 -5.91 -13.38 12.76
C ALA A 252 -7.14 -13.02 13.60
N ARG A 253 -8.33 -13.02 12.97
CA ARG A 253 -9.61 -12.81 13.66
C ARG A 253 -9.97 -13.96 14.61
N MET A 254 -9.74 -15.22 14.20
CA MET A 254 -9.93 -16.38 15.08
C MET A 254 -9.12 -16.31 16.38
N TRP A 255 -7.90 -15.79 16.29
CA TRP A 255 -6.99 -15.68 17.43
C TRP A 255 -6.97 -14.29 18.09
N ASN A 256 -7.67 -13.32 17.51
CA ASN A 256 -7.64 -11.91 17.90
C ASN A 256 -6.20 -11.34 18.01
N VAL A 257 -5.43 -11.51 16.93
CA VAL A 257 -4.03 -11.10 16.83
C VAL A 257 -3.77 -10.34 15.52
N PRO A 258 -2.73 -9.49 15.46
CA PRO A 258 -2.29 -8.90 14.20
C PRO A 258 -1.79 -9.96 13.21
N TYR A 259 -1.91 -9.67 11.90
CA TYR A 259 -1.27 -10.46 10.85
C TYR A 259 -0.38 -9.59 9.95
N GLY A 260 0.53 -10.19 9.19
CA GLY A 260 1.28 -9.49 8.17
C GLY A 260 2.02 -10.43 7.22
N PHE A 261 2.84 -9.84 6.35
CA PHE A 261 3.49 -10.54 5.25
C PHE A 261 5.01 -10.49 5.33
N LEU A 262 5.65 -11.57 4.92
CA LEU A 262 7.07 -11.63 4.58
C LEU A 262 7.21 -12.01 3.10
N GLN A 263 7.69 -11.12 2.26
CA GLN A 263 7.83 -11.36 0.82
C GLN A 263 9.14 -12.11 0.55
N ALA A 264 9.10 -13.38 0.15
CA ALA A 264 10.26 -14.26 0.10
C ALA A 264 10.77 -14.59 -1.31
N TYR A 265 10.86 -13.58 -2.18
CA TYR A 265 11.40 -13.78 -3.52
C TYR A 265 12.49 -12.75 -3.80
N ASP A 266 13.65 -13.31 -4.13
CA ASP A 266 14.88 -12.68 -4.60
C ASP A 266 15.99 -12.34 -3.60
N TRP A 267 16.48 -13.38 -2.91
CA TRP A 267 17.76 -13.30 -2.17
C TRP A 267 18.93 -12.75 -3.00
N HIS A 268 18.87 -12.76 -4.34
CA HIS A 268 20.01 -12.45 -5.21
C HIS A 268 19.74 -11.56 -6.43
N ALA A 269 18.52 -11.15 -6.77
CA ALA A 269 18.35 -10.16 -7.84
C ALA A 269 18.84 -8.80 -7.37
N ARG A 270 20.10 -8.53 -7.75
CA ARG A 270 20.58 -7.18 -7.97
C ARG A 270 19.81 -6.66 -9.19
N ILE A 271 18.70 -5.97 -8.95
CA ILE A 271 17.91 -5.34 -10.02
C ILE A 271 18.50 -3.96 -10.41
N GLY A 272 19.70 -3.59 -9.93
CA GLY A 272 20.20 -2.23 -10.10
C GLY A 272 21.70 -1.99 -10.31
N HIS A 273 22.61 -2.97 -10.22
CA HIS A 273 24.04 -2.63 -10.29
C HIS A 273 24.68 -2.77 -11.68
N PRO A 274 25.18 -1.68 -12.30
CA PRO A 274 26.03 -1.73 -13.48
C PRO A 274 27.50 -2.10 -13.16
N THR A 275 27.80 -2.79 -12.05
CA THR A 275 29.19 -3.27 -11.83
C THR A 275 29.47 -4.41 -12.80
N PHE A 276 30.08 -3.99 -13.91
CA PHE A 276 30.63 -4.72 -15.05
C PHE A 276 31.34 -6.06 -14.71
N SER A 277 31.80 -6.27 -13.47
CA SER A 277 32.62 -7.44 -13.11
C SER A 277 31.83 -8.72 -12.82
N HIS A 278 30.63 -8.64 -12.24
CA HIS A 278 29.86 -9.84 -11.90
C HIS A 278 29.03 -10.41 -13.07
N MET A 279 28.91 -9.64 -14.17
CA MET A 279 28.23 -10.09 -15.39
C MET A 279 29.14 -10.89 -16.33
N GLN A 280 30.47 -10.85 -16.16
CA GLN A 280 31.43 -11.53 -17.04
C GLN A 280 31.76 -12.97 -16.62
N THR A 281 31.48 -13.36 -15.38
CA THR A 281 31.63 -14.75 -14.93
C THR A 281 30.33 -15.24 -14.31
N PRO A 282 29.41 -15.79 -15.12
CA PRO A 282 28.29 -16.53 -14.58
C PRO A 282 28.88 -17.63 -13.70
N ARG A 283 28.57 -17.65 -12.39
CA ARG A 283 28.80 -18.87 -11.62
C ARG A 283 27.95 -19.96 -12.29
N ASP A 284 28.61 -20.98 -12.84
CA ASP A 284 27.99 -22.08 -13.59
C ASP A 284 26.83 -22.79 -12.86
N ALA A 285 26.71 -22.61 -11.54
CA ALA A 285 25.67 -23.21 -10.71
C ALA A 285 24.27 -22.56 -10.83
N TYR A 286 24.11 -21.37 -11.46
CA TYR A 286 22.83 -20.63 -11.45
C TYR A 286 22.31 -20.24 -12.85
N ARG A 287 22.63 -21.04 -13.88
CA ARG A 287 22.13 -20.86 -15.26
C ARG A 287 20.59 -20.80 -15.39
N ASN A 288 19.82 -21.29 -14.41
CA ASN A 288 18.36 -21.30 -14.46
C ASN A 288 17.69 -20.05 -13.87
N GLN A 289 18.44 -19.07 -13.34
CA GLN A 289 17.88 -17.85 -12.74
C GLN A 289 17.81 -16.65 -13.69
N GLN A 290 18.29 -16.76 -14.94
CA GLN A 290 18.13 -15.69 -15.95
C GLN A 290 16.66 -15.39 -16.31
N GLY A 291 15.70 -16.24 -15.92
CA GLY A 291 14.28 -15.97 -16.04
C GLY A 291 13.69 -15.02 -14.99
N LEU A 292 14.45 -14.66 -13.94
CA LEU A 292 13.93 -13.99 -12.73
C LEU A 292 14.10 -12.47 -12.72
N LEU A 293 14.84 -11.88 -13.68
CA LEU A 293 14.95 -10.42 -13.90
C LEU A 293 13.71 -9.84 -14.61
N LYS A 294 12.52 -10.41 -14.41
CA LYS A 294 11.32 -10.17 -15.23
C LYS A 294 10.07 -9.76 -14.43
N ILE A 295 10.21 -9.25 -13.20
CA ILE A 295 9.05 -8.81 -12.43
C ILE A 295 8.77 -7.34 -12.73
N ASN A 296 7.54 -7.05 -13.16
CA ASN A 296 7.04 -5.71 -13.40
C ASN A 296 7.04 -4.86 -12.09
N PRO A 297 7.78 -3.73 -12.00
CA PRO A 297 7.76 -2.85 -10.82
C PRO A 297 6.37 -2.36 -10.42
N ASN A 298 5.48 -2.16 -11.40
CA ASN A 298 4.09 -1.78 -11.14
C ASN A 298 3.30 -2.87 -10.40
N LEU A 299 3.63 -4.15 -10.60
CA LEU A 299 3.04 -5.24 -9.82
C LEU A 299 3.47 -5.18 -8.35
N TYR A 300 4.75 -4.91 -8.07
CA TYR A 300 5.23 -4.69 -6.70
C TYR A 300 4.49 -3.52 -6.05
N ARG A 301 4.37 -2.40 -6.76
CA ARG A 301 3.63 -1.23 -6.26
C ARG A 301 2.20 -1.62 -5.85
N ARG A 302 1.43 -2.24 -6.75
CA ARG A 302 0.06 -2.70 -6.45
C ARG A 302 0.01 -3.69 -5.27
N LEU A 303 0.99 -4.58 -5.13
CA LEU A 303 1.07 -5.57 -4.04
C LEU A 303 1.26 -4.95 -2.66
N TRP A 304 2.12 -3.94 -2.55
CA TRP A 304 2.30 -3.23 -1.30
C TRP A 304 1.01 -2.54 -0.86
N TYR A 305 0.34 -1.84 -1.78
CA TYR A 305 -0.94 -1.23 -1.49
C TYR A 305 -2.06 -2.24 -1.24
N TYR A 306 -2.07 -3.40 -1.91
CA TYR A 306 -3.04 -4.47 -1.65
C TYR A 306 -2.94 -5.03 -0.22
N GLN A 307 -1.71 -5.20 0.26
CA GLN A 307 -1.43 -5.67 1.61
C GLN A 307 -1.74 -4.59 2.66
N LEU A 308 -1.40 -3.32 2.37
CA LEU A 308 -1.72 -2.17 3.21
C LEU A 308 -3.24 -2.01 3.36
N MET A 309 -3.96 -1.97 2.25
CA MET A 309 -5.42 -1.88 2.22
C MET A 309 -6.06 -3.06 2.94
N GLY A 310 -5.44 -4.25 2.85
CA GLY A 310 -5.81 -5.46 3.59
C GLY A 310 -5.88 -5.31 5.12
N ASN A 311 -5.33 -4.23 5.67
CA ASN A 311 -5.02 -4.03 7.09
C ASN A 311 -3.92 -4.97 7.62
N ALA A 312 -2.94 -5.31 6.77
CA ALA A 312 -1.75 -6.02 7.24
C ALA A 312 -1.02 -5.16 8.28
N ALA A 313 -0.79 -5.71 9.46
CA ALA A 313 -0.09 -5.04 10.52
C ALA A 313 1.37 -4.78 10.12
N PHE A 314 2.04 -5.68 9.39
CA PHE A 314 3.39 -5.44 8.87
C PHE A 314 3.58 -6.05 7.48
N ILE A 315 4.48 -5.46 6.69
CA ILE A 315 4.91 -5.95 5.38
C ILE A 315 6.44 -5.93 5.37
N GLY A 316 7.06 -7.10 5.38
CA GLY A 316 8.51 -7.27 5.29
C GLY A 316 8.93 -7.95 4.00
N ASP A 317 10.19 -7.82 3.62
CA ASP A 317 10.81 -8.54 2.50
C ASP A 317 11.91 -9.46 3.05
N GLU A 318 12.11 -10.60 2.42
CA GLU A 318 13.22 -11.50 2.65
C GLU A 318 14.22 -11.34 1.51
N SER A 319 14.84 -10.16 1.41
CA SER A 319 15.76 -9.78 0.34
C SER A 319 17.14 -9.35 0.82
N ASP A 320 18.08 -9.23 -0.12
CA ASP A 320 19.37 -8.57 0.14
C ASP A 320 19.15 -7.07 0.42
N GLN A 321 19.97 -6.48 1.28
CA GLN A 321 19.92 -5.07 1.69
C GLN A 321 20.23 -4.13 0.52
N ASN A 322 21.05 -4.59 -0.43
CA ASN A 322 21.38 -3.86 -1.66
C ASN A 322 20.18 -3.70 -2.62
N ARG A 323 19.01 -4.27 -2.29
CA ARG A 323 17.78 -4.07 -3.06
C ARG A 323 17.16 -2.71 -2.84
N TYR A 324 17.29 -2.13 -1.64
CA TYR A 324 16.65 -0.86 -1.27
C TYR A 324 17.47 0.35 -1.71
N ALA A 325 18.77 0.17 -1.84
CA ALA A 325 19.68 1.25 -2.15
C ALA A 325 20.89 0.75 -2.96
N ASP A 326 21.29 1.56 -3.93
CA ASP A 326 22.46 1.34 -4.77
C ASP A 326 23.61 2.26 -4.34
N TRP A 327 24.84 1.79 -4.61
CA TRP A 327 26.06 2.56 -4.37
C TRP A 327 26.23 3.63 -5.45
N SER A 328 26.21 4.92 -5.09
CA SER A 328 26.56 5.99 -6.03
C SER A 328 28.07 6.01 -6.25
N GLY A 329 28.54 6.48 -7.41
CA GLY A 329 29.98 6.55 -7.67
C GLY A 329 30.74 7.51 -6.72
N SER A 330 30.03 8.30 -5.90
CA SER A 330 30.57 9.11 -4.80
C SER A 330 30.94 8.33 -3.53
N GLY A 331 30.39 7.13 -3.32
CA GLY A 331 30.55 6.38 -2.06
C GLY A 331 29.38 6.51 -1.08
N GLN A 332 28.29 7.17 -1.48
CA GLN A 332 27.04 7.30 -0.73
C GLN A 332 25.96 6.36 -1.28
N PHE A 333 24.82 6.24 -0.60
CA PHE A 333 23.73 5.40 -1.09
C PHE A 333 22.67 6.27 -1.79
N ARG A 334 22.05 5.73 -2.82
CA ARG A 334 20.83 6.27 -3.41
C ARG A 334 19.76 5.20 -3.31
N LEU A 335 18.51 5.59 -3.06
CA LEU A 335 17.41 4.63 -3.14
C LEU A 335 17.35 4.03 -4.55
N SER A 336 17.18 2.71 -4.61
CA SER A 336 16.84 2.04 -5.85
C SER A 336 15.38 2.33 -6.20
N TRP A 337 14.90 1.90 -7.38
CA TRP A 337 13.47 1.97 -7.71
C TRP A 337 12.56 1.30 -6.64
N TYR A 338 13.06 0.24 -6.00
CA TYR A 338 12.32 -0.47 -4.95
C TYR A 338 12.34 0.31 -3.64
N GLY A 339 13.47 0.93 -3.29
CA GLY A 339 13.57 1.85 -2.17
C GLY A 339 12.66 3.08 -2.34
N GLU A 340 12.59 3.62 -3.55
CA GLU A 340 11.67 4.72 -3.88
C GLU A 340 10.20 4.30 -3.72
N LEU A 341 9.83 3.08 -4.11
CA LEU A 341 8.49 2.52 -3.86
C LEU A 341 8.21 2.39 -2.35
N CYS A 342 9.16 1.90 -1.56
CA CYS A 342 8.98 1.81 -0.10
C CYS A 342 8.75 3.19 0.53
N GLU A 343 9.49 4.21 0.08
CA GLU A 343 9.26 5.59 0.51
C GLU A 343 7.91 6.14 0.08
N GLU A 344 7.45 5.84 -1.14
CA GLU A 344 6.12 6.22 -1.63
C GLU A 344 5.02 5.67 -0.70
N VAL A 345 5.08 4.38 -0.36
CA VAL A 345 4.08 3.74 0.52
C VAL A 345 4.16 4.31 1.95
N ARG A 346 5.37 4.65 2.44
CA ARG A 346 5.55 5.32 3.73
C ARG A 346 4.90 6.70 3.73
N GLU A 347 5.17 7.52 2.71
CA GLU A 347 4.61 8.87 2.58
C GLU A 347 3.08 8.84 2.48
N PHE A 348 2.54 7.89 1.71
CA PHE A 348 1.11 7.65 1.65
C PHE A 348 0.53 7.35 3.05
N ASN A 349 1.18 6.47 3.82
CA ASN A 349 0.73 6.15 5.17
C ASN A 349 0.88 7.32 6.16
N ASP A 350 1.88 8.18 5.98
CA ASP A 350 2.06 9.39 6.80
C ASP A 350 0.95 10.42 6.52
N LEU A 351 0.50 10.52 5.26
CA LEU A 351 -0.63 11.36 4.86
C LEU A 351 -1.97 10.78 5.31
N PHE A 352 -2.12 9.45 5.23
CA PHE A 352 -3.37 8.74 5.47
C PHE A 352 -3.20 7.65 6.54
N PRO A 353 -2.97 8.04 7.81
CA PRO A 353 -2.69 7.09 8.88
C PRO A 353 -3.92 6.28 9.29
N ASP A 354 -5.15 6.66 8.92
CA ASP A 354 -6.36 5.87 9.15
C ASP A 354 -7.04 5.57 7.81
N LEU A 355 -6.93 4.30 7.38
CA LEU A 355 -7.59 3.77 6.17
C LEU A 355 -8.89 3.03 6.50
N GLY A 356 -9.32 3.01 7.77
CA GLY A 356 -10.49 2.26 8.23
C GLY A 356 -10.23 0.77 8.49
N ALA A 357 -11.27 0.08 8.97
CA ALA A 357 -11.24 -1.36 9.22
C ALA A 357 -11.59 -2.15 7.96
N GLN A 358 -10.76 -3.11 7.54
CA GLN A 358 -11.07 -3.96 6.39
C GLN A 358 -12.44 -4.64 6.52
N TYR A 359 -13.29 -4.42 5.52
CA TYR A 359 -14.67 -4.90 5.45
C TYR A 359 -14.74 -6.23 4.67
N ASN A 360 -14.76 -7.35 5.40
CA ASN A 360 -14.96 -8.68 4.83
C ASN A 360 -16.21 -9.31 5.47
N PRO A 361 -17.41 -9.05 4.90
CA PRO A 361 -18.67 -9.49 5.50
C PRO A 361 -18.95 -10.99 5.32
N VAL A 362 -18.17 -11.71 4.50
CA VAL A 362 -18.40 -13.13 4.20
C VAL A 362 -17.31 -14.00 4.84
N GLY A 363 -17.70 -14.91 5.73
CA GLY A 363 -16.83 -15.93 6.31
C GLY A 363 -17.02 -17.28 5.61
N LEU A 364 -16.00 -17.76 4.90
CA LEU A 364 -15.95 -19.11 4.35
C LEU A 364 -15.49 -20.08 5.45
N LEU A 365 -16.40 -20.93 5.90
CA LEU A 365 -16.15 -21.89 6.97
C LEU A 365 -15.63 -23.20 6.38
N LEU A 366 -14.34 -23.47 6.59
CA LEU A 366 -13.71 -24.74 6.23
C LEU A 366 -13.69 -25.71 7.41
N GLY A 367 -13.84 -26.99 7.09
CA GLY A 367 -13.61 -28.09 8.02
C GLY A 367 -12.17 -28.11 8.55
N TRP A 368 -11.95 -28.66 9.73
CA TRP A 368 -10.67 -28.63 10.44
C TRP A 368 -9.61 -29.47 9.71
N HIS A 369 -10.06 -30.57 9.14
CA HIS A 369 -9.23 -31.49 8.38
C HIS A 369 -9.13 -31.15 6.89
N ASN A 370 -9.86 -30.14 6.41
CA ASN A 370 -9.81 -29.73 5.00
C ASN A 370 -8.39 -29.29 4.63
N GLY A 371 -7.80 -30.00 3.68
CA GLY A 371 -6.46 -29.72 3.18
C GLY A 371 -6.50 -29.35 1.72
N TRP A 372 -5.51 -28.56 1.33
CA TRP A 372 -5.30 -28.25 -0.08
C TRP A 372 -3.82 -28.07 -0.37
N ALA A 373 -3.50 -28.07 -1.65
CA ALA A 373 -2.19 -27.81 -2.21
C ALA A 373 -2.35 -26.92 -3.44
N TYR A 374 -1.36 -26.07 -3.65
CA TYR A 374 -1.33 -25.20 -4.83
C TYR A 374 -0.98 -25.91 -6.14
N ARG A 375 -0.57 -27.18 -6.03
CA ARG A 375 -0.24 -28.06 -7.15
C ARG A 375 -0.75 -29.46 -6.84
N GLY A 376 -1.49 -30.00 -7.80
CA GLY A 376 -2.05 -31.35 -7.72
C GLY A 376 -3.37 -31.40 -6.97
N ASP A 377 -3.91 -32.60 -6.88
CA ASP A 377 -5.18 -32.96 -6.25
C ASP A 377 -4.97 -33.71 -4.94
N LYS A 378 -3.98 -33.26 -4.15
CA LYS A 378 -3.64 -33.86 -2.86
C LYS A 378 -3.67 -32.89 -1.69
N ALA A 379 -4.50 -33.17 -0.71
CA ALA A 379 -4.51 -32.50 0.58
C ALA A 379 -3.21 -32.80 1.32
N PHE A 380 -2.55 -31.73 1.79
CA PHE A 380 -1.25 -31.81 2.47
C PHE A 380 -0.17 -32.54 1.64
N TYR A 381 -0.26 -32.54 0.31
CA TYR A 381 0.57 -33.35 -0.62
C TYR A 381 0.50 -34.88 -0.44
N LEU A 382 -0.32 -35.38 0.49
CA LEU A 382 -0.36 -36.78 0.88
C LEU A 382 -1.64 -37.47 0.42
N PHE A 383 -2.80 -36.89 0.75
CA PHE A 383 -4.09 -37.54 0.58
C PHE A 383 -4.79 -37.05 -0.67
N PRO A 384 -5.36 -37.92 -1.54
CA PRO A 384 -6.23 -37.48 -2.61
C PRO A 384 -7.35 -36.58 -2.09
N TYR A 385 -7.74 -35.59 -2.89
CA TYR A 385 -8.87 -34.73 -2.57
C TYR A 385 -10.15 -35.54 -2.45
N ASN A 386 -10.92 -35.23 -1.42
CA ASN A 386 -12.33 -35.62 -1.35
C ASN A 386 -13.21 -34.58 -2.06
N GLN A 387 -14.51 -34.87 -2.19
CA GLN A 387 -15.45 -33.97 -2.86
C GLN A 387 -15.51 -32.58 -2.20
N GLY A 388 -15.46 -32.52 -0.87
CA GLY A 388 -15.40 -31.25 -0.15
C GLY A 388 -14.16 -30.41 -0.47
N GLU A 389 -12.98 -31.02 -0.58
CA GLU A 389 -11.75 -30.32 -0.95
C GLU A 389 -11.77 -29.87 -2.42
N HIS A 390 -12.42 -30.64 -3.31
CA HIS A 390 -12.72 -30.17 -4.66
C HIS A 390 -13.66 -28.94 -4.65
N MET A 391 -14.71 -28.95 -3.83
CA MET A 391 -15.59 -27.77 -3.65
C MET A 391 -14.80 -26.57 -3.15
N THR A 392 -13.94 -26.77 -2.15
CA THR A 392 -13.05 -25.72 -1.62
C THR A 392 -12.17 -25.13 -2.72
N ARG A 393 -11.52 -25.97 -3.53
CA ARG A 393 -10.70 -25.51 -4.64
C ARG A 393 -11.53 -24.72 -5.65
N GLU A 394 -12.66 -25.26 -6.11
CA GLU A 394 -13.44 -24.62 -7.17
C GLU A 394 -14.05 -23.28 -6.72
N ILE A 395 -14.55 -23.18 -5.49
CA ILE A 395 -15.09 -21.92 -4.94
C ILE A 395 -13.98 -20.91 -4.69
N ILE A 396 -12.95 -21.27 -3.91
CA ILE A 396 -11.93 -20.31 -3.48
C ILE A 396 -10.97 -20.00 -4.63
N HIS A 397 -10.36 -21.02 -5.24
CA HIS A 397 -9.35 -20.80 -6.26
C HIS A 397 -9.98 -20.31 -7.57
N ARG A 398 -11.07 -20.91 -8.05
CA ARG A 398 -11.55 -20.60 -9.42
C ARG A 398 -12.62 -19.52 -9.46
N ALA A 399 -13.58 -19.54 -8.55
CA ALA A 399 -14.69 -18.59 -8.59
C ALA A 399 -14.38 -17.25 -7.91
N ILE A 400 -13.82 -17.26 -6.69
CA ILE A 400 -13.62 -16.03 -5.90
C ILE A 400 -12.34 -15.31 -6.27
N PHE A 401 -11.22 -16.03 -6.35
CA PHE A 401 -9.89 -15.44 -6.57
C PHE A 401 -9.29 -15.72 -7.95
N CYS A 402 -10.01 -16.44 -8.81
CA CYS A 402 -9.67 -16.77 -10.19
C CYS A 402 -8.19 -17.11 -10.42
N PHE A 403 -7.64 -17.93 -9.55
CA PHE A 403 -6.28 -18.44 -9.58
C PHE A 403 -6.05 -19.31 -10.83
N SER A 404 -4.96 -19.02 -11.54
CA SER A 404 -4.50 -19.80 -12.68
C SER A 404 -3.27 -20.63 -12.32
N GLU A 405 -3.28 -21.91 -12.69
CA GLU A 405 -2.14 -22.83 -12.52
C GLU A 405 -1.07 -22.68 -13.62
N ASN A 406 -1.35 -21.89 -14.68
CA ASN A 406 -0.42 -21.64 -15.78
C ASN A 406 0.74 -20.72 -15.34
N ARG A 407 1.97 -21.06 -15.76
CA ARG A 407 3.23 -20.44 -15.28
C ARG A 407 3.75 -19.25 -16.10
N ALA A 408 2.98 -18.67 -17.02
CA ALA A 408 3.49 -17.68 -17.97
C ALA A 408 2.66 -16.38 -18.00
N PRO A 409 3.34 -15.22 -18.16
CA PRO A 409 4.22 -14.61 -17.16
C PRO A 409 3.45 -14.18 -15.89
N MET A 410 4.15 -14.08 -14.77
CA MET A 410 3.57 -13.91 -13.43
C MET A 410 3.22 -12.44 -13.12
N ASP A 411 2.70 -11.69 -14.10
CA ASP A 411 2.72 -10.22 -14.07
C ASP A 411 1.42 -9.55 -13.54
N GLU A 412 0.48 -10.34 -13.01
CA GLU A 412 -0.87 -9.86 -12.66
C GLU A 412 -1.39 -10.53 -11.38
N PHE A 413 -2.29 -9.85 -10.66
CA PHE A 413 -3.19 -10.50 -9.71
C PHE A 413 -4.28 -11.25 -10.47
N GLY A 414 -4.85 -12.31 -9.88
CA GLY A 414 -6.08 -12.89 -10.41
C GLY A 414 -7.23 -11.87 -10.35
N PRO A 415 -8.18 -11.89 -11.30
CA PRO A 415 -9.40 -11.12 -11.15
C PRO A 415 -10.17 -11.55 -9.91
N MET A 416 -10.89 -10.60 -9.31
CA MET A 416 -11.70 -10.84 -8.12
C MET A 416 -13.13 -10.38 -8.42
N PRO A 417 -13.93 -11.21 -9.10
CA PRO A 417 -15.25 -10.84 -9.63
C PRO A 417 -16.23 -10.36 -8.56
N TYR A 418 -15.96 -10.70 -7.30
CA TYR A 418 -16.77 -10.36 -6.14
C TYR A 418 -16.05 -9.43 -5.15
N GLY A 419 -14.85 -8.93 -5.49
CA GLY A 419 -13.96 -8.20 -4.58
C GLY A 419 -13.33 -9.06 -3.47
N ASP A 420 -12.38 -8.49 -2.73
CA ASP A 420 -11.79 -9.11 -1.52
C ASP A 420 -12.74 -8.96 -0.31
N LEU A 421 -13.92 -9.60 -0.38
CA LEU A 421 -14.96 -9.54 0.66
C LEU A 421 -14.97 -10.75 1.61
N PHE A 422 -14.02 -11.66 1.44
CA PHE A 422 -14.05 -12.99 2.04
C PHE A 422 -12.92 -13.19 3.04
N ASP A 423 -13.25 -13.76 4.20
CA ASP A 423 -12.27 -14.41 5.06
C ASP A 423 -12.46 -15.91 5.04
N ILE A 424 -11.37 -16.62 5.27
CA ILE A 424 -11.38 -18.08 5.37
C ILE A 424 -11.11 -18.47 6.82
N LEU A 425 -12.07 -19.17 7.42
CA LEU A 425 -12.08 -19.57 8.83
C LEU A 425 -12.08 -21.09 8.96
N ARG A 426 -11.61 -21.60 10.10
CA ARG A 426 -11.74 -23.00 10.49
C ARG A 426 -12.82 -23.11 11.57
N PHE A 427 -13.89 -23.84 11.30
CA PHE A 427 -15.09 -23.77 12.13
C PHE A 427 -15.17 -24.85 13.22
N ASP A 428 -14.96 -26.11 12.84
CA ASP A 428 -15.11 -27.35 13.62
C ASP A 428 -13.82 -27.73 14.35
N THR A 429 -13.32 -26.82 15.18
CA THR A 429 -12.00 -26.98 15.80
C THR A 429 -11.99 -28.04 16.90
N PRO A 430 -10.83 -28.61 17.28
CA PRO A 430 -10.74 -29.59 18.37
C PRO A 430 -11.20 -29.07 19.74
N LYS A 431 -11.34 -27.75 19.90
CA LYS A 431 -11.87 -27.10 21.11
C LYS A 431 -13.39 -26.83 21.04
N GLY A 432 -14.04 -27.27 19.97
CA GLY A 432 -15.44 -26.99 19.66
C GLY A 432 -15.62 -25.84 18.67
N ALA A 433 -16.85 -25.36 18.57
CA ALA A 433 -17.23 -24.29 17.67
C ALA A 433 -16.55 -22.96 18.01
N LEU A 434 -16.40 -22.10 16.99
CA LEU A 434 -15.88 -20.75 17.17
C LEU A 434 -16.80 -19.90 18.08
N PRO A 435 -16.24 -18.92 18.82
CA PRO A 435 -17.04 -18.04 19.66
C PRO A 435 -18.11 -17.27 18.87
N GLN A 436 -19.31 -17.12 19.43
CA GLN A 436 -20.41 -16.42 18.75
C GLN A 436 -20.05 -14.99 18.35
N LYS A 437 -19.41 -14.23 19.23
CA LYS A 437 -18.97 -12.85 18.94
C LYS A 437 -18.06 -12.76 17.71
N LEU A 438 -17.28 -13.80 17.42
CA LEU A 438 -16.45 -13.84 16.21
C LEU A 438 -17.31 -14.10 14.98
N LEU A 439 -18.25 -15.05 15.06
CA LEU A 439 -19.18 -15.36 13.97
C LEU A 439 -20.05 -14.15 13.62
N GLU A 440 -20.53 -13.42 14.62
CA GLU A 440 -21.35 -12.21 14.50
C GLU A 440 -20.65 -11.05 13.77
N ASN A 441 -19.32 -11.07 13.62
CA ASN A 441 -18.59 -10.11 12.80
C ASN A 441 -18.82 -10.32 11.29
N TYR A 442 -19.39 -11.46 10.88
CA TYR A 442 -19.69 -11.81 9.50
C TYR A 442 -21.19 -11.71 9.24
N ARG A 443 -21.57 -11.02 8.16
CA ARG A 443 -22.96 -10.94 7.72
C ARG A 443 -23.42 -12.24 7.07
N VAL A 444 -22.51 -12.93 6.40
CA VAL A 444 -22.75 -14.23 5.75
C VAL A 444 -21.70 -15.24 6.22
N LEU A 445 -22.14 -16.42 6.63
CA LEU A 445 -21.28 -17.59 6.78
C LEU A 445 -21.63 -18.63 5.73
N PHE A 446 -20.63 -19.11 5.00
CA PHE A 446 -20.79 -20.13 3.96
C PHE A 446 -19.96 -21.35 4.30
N LEU A 447 -20.63 -22.48 4.57
CA LEU A 447 -19.94 -23.76 4.76
C LEU A 447 -19.36 -24.22 3.43
N VAL A 448 -18.05 -24.46 3.43
CA VAL A 448 -17.30 -24.92 2.27
C VAL A 448 -16.49 -26.16 2.65
N GLY A 449 -16.56 -27.17 1.78
CA GLY A 449 -15.89 -28.46 1.99
C GLY A 449 -16.60 -29.37 3.00
N ASP A 450 -15.90 -30.39 3.46
CA ASP A 450 -16.50 -31.37 4.37
C ASP A 450 -16.60 -30.83 5.80
N HIS A 451 -17.75 -31.05 6.44
CA HIS A 451 -17.97 -30.74 7.84
C HIS A 451 -18.57 -31.96 8.55
N PRO A 452 -17.95 -32.47 9.63
CA PRO A 452 -18.51 -33.56 10.41
C PRO A 452 -19.81 -33.16 11.14
N LEU A 453 -19.97 -31.85 11.44
CA LEU A 453 -21.11 -31.20 12.10
C LEU A 453 -21.61 -31.93 13.36
N ALA A 454 -20.78 -31.93 14.41
CA ALA A 454 -21.23 -32.37 15.72
C ALA A 454 -22.33 -31.43 16.29
N PRO A 455 -23.20 -31.89 17.21
CA PRO A 455 -24.37 -31.15 17.65
C PRO A 455 -24.09 -29.72 18.16
N GLU A 456 -22.97 -29.51 18.83
CA GLU A 456 -22.52 -28.20 19.32
C GLU A 456 -22.22 -27.22 18.18
N HIS A 457 -21.69 -27.70 17.06
CA HIS A 457 -21.41 -26.90 15.87
C HIS A 457 -22.70 -26.52 15.15
N ALA A 458 -23.62 -27.46 14.97
CA ALA A 458 -24.94 -27.19 14.41
C ALA A 458 -25.70 -26.16 15.28
N LYS A 459 -25.64 -26.32 16.61
CA LYS A 459 -26.22 -25.36 17.56
C LYS A 459 -25.61 -23.96 17.41
N ALA A 460 -24.28 -23.87 17.30
CA ALA A 460 -23.61 -22.59 17.13
C ALA A 460 -24.03 -21.87 15.84
N LEU A 461 -24.17 -22.60 14.73
CA LEU A 461 -24.67 -22.02 13.47
C LEU A 461 -26.13 -21.58 13.57
N MET A 462 -26.99 -22.35 14.24
CA MET A 462 -28.39 -21.97 14.46
C MET A 462 -28.51 -20.70 15.32
N GLU A 463 -27.68 -20.57 16.34
CA GLU A 463 -27.62 -19.36 17.18
C GLU A 463 -27.09 -18.14 16.41
N TYR A 464 -26.06 -18.31 15.57
CA TYR A 464 -25.57 -17.27 14.68
C TYR A 464 -26.69 -16.73 13.76
N VAL A 465 -27.45 -17.63 13.14
CA VAL A 465 -28.60 -17.25 12.29
C VAL A 465 -29.67 -16.57 13.14
N HIS A 466 -30.00 -17.11 14.32
CA HIS A 466 -30.97 -16.50 15.23
C HIS A 466 -30.62 -15.05 15.56
N ASN A 467 -29.33 -14.74 15.73
CA ASN A 467 -28.83 -13.42 16.08
C ASN A 467 -28.78 -12.42 14.91
N GLY A 468 -29.04 -12.84 13.67
CA GLY A 468 -29.11 -11.95 12.51
C GLY A 468 -28.20 -12.34 11.34
N GLY A 469 -27.44 -13.44 11.47
CA GLY A 469 -26.56 -13.94 10.44
C GLY A 469 -27.27 -14.57 9.24
N VAL A 470 -26.59 -14.62 8.10
CA VAL A 470 -27.04 -15.40 6.94
C VAL A 470 -26.15 -16.63 6.80
N LEU A 471 -26.74 -17.82 6.86
CA LEU A 471 -26.00 -19.08 6.72
C LEU A 471 -26.27 -19.72 5.36
N VAL A 472 -25.23 -20.11 4.64
CA VAL A 472 -25.32 -20.89 3.40
C VAL A 472 -24.82 -22.31 3.65
N ILE A 473 -25.69 -23.28 3.40
CA ILE A 473 -25.41 -24.72 3.48
C ILE A 473 -25.89 -25.44 2.22
N ASN A 474 -25.32 -26.61 1.95
CA ASN A 474 -25.73 -27.44 0.83
C ASN A 474 -26.01 -28.88 1.27
N ALA A 475 -26.56 -29.69 0.37
CA ALA A 475 -27.01 -31.04 0.67
C ALA A 475 -25.92 -32.01 1.15
N ALA A 476 -24.64 -31.72 0.90
CA ALA A 476 -23.53 -32.52 1.40
C ALA A 476 -23.25 -32.32 2.89
N HIS A 477 -23.68 -31.20 3.50
CA HIS A 477 -23.41 -30.87 4.90
C HIS A 477 -24.39 -31.51 5.88
N LYS A 478 -24.73 -32.80 5.69
CA LYS A 478 -25.59 -33.59 6.58
C LYS A 478 -26.82 -32.82 7.09
N LEU A 479 -27.71 -32.40 6.19
CA LEU A 479 -28.86 -31.55 6.53
C LEU A 479 -29.71 -32.08 7.70
N ALA A 480 -29.74 -33.39 7.93
CA ALA A 480 -30.40 -34.02 9.08
C ALA A 480 -29.86 -33.58 10.47
N ALA A 481 -28.68 -32.93 10.53
CA ALA A 481 -28.17 -32.32 11.75
C ALA A 481 -28.97 -31.06 12.17
N PHE A 482 -29.81 -30.52 11.30
CA PHE A 482 -30.63 -29.34 11.54
C PHE A 482 -32.13 -29.67 11.55
N PRO A 483 -32.94 -29.03 12.39
CA PRO A 483 -34.40 -29.21 12.38
C PRO A 483 -35.03 -28.70 11.06
N THR A 484 -36.10 -29.34 10.60
CA THR A 484 -36.88 -28.91 9.42
C THR A 484 -37.32 -27.45 9.52
N ALA A 485 -37.76 -27.00 10.71
CA ALA A 485 -38.17 -25.62 10.95
C ALA A 485 -37.02 -24.62 10.79
N PHE A 486 -35.77 -25.04 11.02
CA PHE A 486 -34.59 -24.22 10.74
C PHE A 486 -34.32 -24.17 9.24
N LEU A 487 -34.25 -25.33 8.57
CA LEU A 487 -33.96 -25.41 7.12
C LEU A 487 -35.05 -24.75 6.24
N GLY A 488 -36.29 -24.69 6.74
CA GLY A 488 -37.47 -24.27 5.99
C GLY A 488 -37.93 -25.29 4.94
N ALA A 489 -37.34 -26.48 4.94
CA ALA A 489 -37.67 -27.57 4.03
C ALA A 489 -37.22 -28.92 4.60
N GLU A 490 -37.89 -29.98 4.17
CA GLU A 490 -37.54 -31.35 4.47
C GLU A 490 -36.72 -31.94 3.31
N PRO A 491 -35.48 -32.40 3.55
CA PRO A 491 -34.66 -33.05 2.54
C PRO A 491 -35.27 -34.39 2.10
N GLY A 492 -35.53 -34.54 0.81
CA GLY A 492 -36.18 -35.70 0.19
C GLY A 492 -35.23 -36.62 -0.56
N LYS A 493 -35.70 -37.16 -1.69
CA LYS A 493 -34.92 -38.09 -2.52
C LYS A 493 -33.85 -37.34 -3.33
N GLN A 494 -32.77 -38.05 -3.63
CA GLN A 494 -31.75 -37.55 -4.54
C GLN A 494 -32.18 -37.73 -6.00
N PHE A 495 -31.78 -36.79 -6.85
CA PHE A 495 -32.00 -36.82 -8.29
C PHE A 495 -30.82 -36.18 -9.04
N SER A 496 -30.70 -36.47 -10.33
CA SER A 496 -29.73 -35.83 -11.23
C SER A 496 -30.40 -34.69 -11.98
N SER A 497 -29.68 -33.60 -12.19
CA SER A 497 -30.10 -32.48 -13.03
C SER A 497 -28.87 -31.87 -13.74
N CYS A 498 -29.11 -31.06 -14.76
CA CYS A 498 -28.10 -30.29 -15.50
C CYS A 498 -28.53 -28.82 -15.70
N GLU A 499 -29.70 -28.43 -15.19
CA GLU A 499 -30.27 -27.09 -15.35
C GLU A 499 -30.95 -26.62 -14.06
N ILE A 500 -30.73 -25.36 -13.70
CA ILE A 500 -31.37 -24.68 -12.56
C ILE A 500 -32.05 -23.39 -13.04
N ILE A 501 -33.26 -23.16 -12.57
CA ILE A 501 -34.05 -21.94 -12.78
C ILE A 501 -33.85 -21.01 -11.58
N THR A 502 -33.43 -19.77 -11.85
CA THR A 502 -33.26 -18.71 -10.84
C THR A 502 -34.61 -18.12 -10.40
N PRO A 503 -34.66 -17.36 -9.29
CA PRO A 503 -35.87 -16.63 -8.89
C PRO A 503 -36.44 -15.72 -9.99
N ASP A 504 -35.56 -15.19 -10.85
CA ASP A 504 -35.91 -14.27 -11.94
C ASP A 504 -36.34 -15.01 -13.22
N GLY A 505 -36.38 -16.35 -13.21
CA GLY A 505 -36.76 -17.18 -14.35
C GLY A 505 -35.62 -17.49 -15.33
N ASN A 506 -34.38 -17.09 -15.03
CA ASN A 506 -33.24 -17.39 -15.89
C ASN A 506 -32.84 -18.87 -15.78
N LYS A 507 -32.43 -19.45 -16.91
CA LYS A 507 -31.92 -20.82 -16.98
C LYS A 507 -30.40 -20.82 -16.83
N LEU A 508 -29.89 -21.54 -15.85
CA LEU A 508 -28.48 -21.75 -15.61
C LEU A 508 -28.14 -23.23 -15.89
N SER A 509 -27.44 -23.47 -16.99
CA SER A 509 -27.02 -24.82 -17.39
C SER A 509 -25.64 -25.17 -16.81
N SER A 510 -25.44 -26.43 -16.46
CA SER A 510 -24.17 -27.05 -16.04
C SER A 510 -24.07 -28.45 -16.64
N GLY A 511 -22.95 -29.16 -16.46
CA GLY A 511 -22.94 -30.62 -16.61
C GLY A 511 -23.86 -31.31 -15.59
N ASP A 512 -24.02 -32.63 -15.69
CA ASP A 512 -24.84 -33.38 -14.73
C ASP A 512 -24.35 -33.16 -13.28
N PHE A 513 -25.27 -33.02 -12.35
CA PHE A 513 -25.00 -32.86 -10.92
C PHE A 513 -26.05 -33.53 -10.04
N LEU A 514 -25.62 -33.93 -8.85
CA LEU A 514 -26.47 -34.57 -7.85
C LEU A 514 -27.17 -33.51 -6.99
N CYS A 515 -28.49 -33.66 -6.85
CA CYS A 515 -29.32 -32.79 -6.02
C CYS A 515 -30.15 -33.63 -5.04
N THR A 516 -30.53 -33.05 -3.91
CA THR A 516 -31.54 -33.54 -2.98
C THR A 516 -32.74 -32.62 -3.08
N GLU A 517 -33.92 -33.18 -3.35
CA GLU A 517 -35.16 -32.40 -3.42
C GLU A 517 -35.47 -31.80 -2.04
N LEU A 518 -35.86 -30.53 -2.02
CA LEU A 518 -36.20 -29.81 -0.79
C LEU A 518 -37.70 -29.55 -0.75
N THR A 519 -38.45 -30.36 0.00
CA THR A 519 -39.89 -30.16 0.15
C THR A 519 -40.14 -28.99 1.09
N LEU A 520 -40.78 -27.92 0.61
CA LEU A 520 -40.98 -26.70 1.39
C LEU A 520 -41.75 -26.97 2.70
N ALA A 521 -41.21 -26.45 3.80
CA ALA A 521 -41.75 -26.56 5.15
C ALA A 521 -41.57 -25.23 5.90
N GLY A 522 -42.25 -24.18 5.42
CA GLY A 522 -42.18 -22.81 5.97
C GLY A 522 -41.17 -21.89 5.28
N GLY A 523 -40.18 -22.45 4.57
CA GLY A 523 -39.25 -21.69 3.75
C GLY A 523 -39.82 -21.26 2.40
N ARG A 524 -39.10 -20.37 1.71
CA ARG A 524 -39.42 -19.87 0.38
C ARG A 524 -38.49 -20.51 -0.65
N LYS A 525 -39.04 -20.90 -1.79
CA LYS A 525 -38.26 -21.41 -2.93
C LYS A 525 -37.29 -20.33 -3.42
N LEU A 526 -36.02 -20.69 -3.54
CA LEU A 526 -34.97 -19.87 -4.15
C LEU A 526 -34.57 -20.42 -5.52
N TYR A 527 -34.38 -21.73 -5.64
CA TYR A 527 -34.01 -22.38 -6.90
C TYR A 527 -34.90 -23.60 -7.17
N ALA A 528 -35.13 -23.90 -8.44
CA ALA A 528 -35.74 -25.13 -8.91
C ALA A 528 -34.97 -25.68 -10.11
N ASP A 529 -35.14 -26.96 -10.46
CA ASP A 529 -34.67 -27.47 -11.74
C ASP A 529 -35.70 -27.23 -12.87
N ALA A 530 -35.38 -27.73 -14.07
CA ALA A 530 -36.25 -27.62 -15.25
C ALA A 530 -37.60 -28.34 -15.08
N GLU A 531 -37.66 -29.39 -14.26
CA GLU A 531 -38.89 -30.14 -13.93
C GLU A 531 -39.70 -29.49 -12.79
N GLY A 532 -39.21 -28.40 -12.20
CA GLY A 532 -39.86 -27.66 -11.13
C GLY A 532 -39.62 -28.23 -9.73
N ARG A 533 -38.73 -29.23 -9.58
CA ARG A 533 -38.31 -29.76 -8.27
C ARG A 533 -37.48 -28.70 -7.55
N VAL A 534 -37.80 -28.45 -6.29
CA VAL A 534 -37.15 -27.41 -5.50
C VAL A 534 -35.73 -27.85 -5.14
N SER A 535 -34.76 -27.04 -5.55
CA SER A 535 -33.32 -27.30 -5.41
C SER A 535 -32.61 -26.25 -4.56
N GLY A 536 -33.32 -25.22 -4.08
CA GLY A 536 -32.80 -24.26 -3.12
C GLY A 536 -33.91 -23.56 -2.36
N VAL A 537 -33.71 -23.31 -1.07
CA VAL A 537 -34.70 -22.72 -0.15
C VAL A 537 -34.05 -21.64 0.69
N ILE A 538 -34.76 -20.54 0.90
CA ILE A 538 -34.42 -19.49 1.87
C ILE A 538 -35.44 -19.48 3.00
N ASN A 539 -34.98 -19.49 4.25
CA ASN A 539 -35.84 -19.50 5.43
C ASN A 539 -35.41 -18.43 6.44
N ASP A 540 -36.37 -17.67 6.97
CA ASP A 540 -36.13 -16.68 8.01
C ASP A 540 -36.15 -17.40 9.39
N TYR A 541 -35.11 -17.19 10.20
CA TYR A 541 -34.97 -17.86 11.50
C TYR A 541 -34.38 -16.89 12.53
N GLY A 542 -35.16 -16.56 13.57
CA GLY A 542 -34.83 -15.47 14.48
C GLY A 542 -34.76 -14.13 13.73
N LYS A 543 -33.61 -13.46 13.81
CA LYS A 543 -33.34 -12.20 13.09
C LYS A 543 -32.60 -12.39 11.76
N GLY A 544 -32.14 -13.61 11.49
CA GLY A 544 -31.31 -13.94 10.33
C GLY A 544 -32.00 -14.90 9.38
N ARG A 545 -31.21 -15.50 8.48
CA ARG A 545 -31.70 -16.39 7.43
C ARG A 545 -30.79 -17.57 7.20
N VAL A 546 -31.35 -18.68 6.77
CA VAL A 546 -30.59 -19.81 6.21
C VAL A 546 -30.96 -20.02 4.74
N ILE A 547 -29.95 -20.25 3.91
CA ILE A 547 -30.04 -20.63 2.51
C ILE A 547 -29.60 -22.09 2.42
N THR A 548 -30.56 -22.97 2.16
CA THR A 548 -30.35 -24.42 2.01
C THR A 548 -30.33 -24.76 0.53
N MET A 549 -29.17 -25.18 0.02
CA MET A 549 -28.98 -25.62 -1.36
C MET A 549 -29.13 -27.15 -1.45
N GLY A 550 -29.99 -27.63 -2.34
CA GLY A 550 -30.20 -29.06 -2.59
C GLY A 550 -29.06 -29.72 -3.36
N MET A 551 -28.23 -28.94 -4.08
CA MET A 551 -27.10 -29.43 -4.87
C MET A 551 -25.95 -29.88 -3.97
N HIS A 552 -25.42 -31.07 -4.20
CA HIS A 552 -24.29 -31.62 -3.42
C HIS A 552 -22.97 -30.94 -3.82
N TYR A 553 -22.25 -30.39 -2.83
CA TYR A 553 -20.95 -29.71 -3.01
C TYR A 553 -20.91 -28.55 -4.01
N LEU A 554 -22.03 -28.23 -4.68
CA LEU A 554 -22.09 -27.30 -5.81
C LEU A 554 -21.15 -27.68 -6.97
N LEU A 555 -20.95 -28.98 -7.18
CA LEU A 555 -20.09 -29.52 -8.25
C LEU A 555 -20.88 -30.36 -9.25
N GLU A 556 -20.40 -30.39 -10.49
CA GLU A 556 -20.79 -31.42 -11.47
C GLU A 556 -20.37 -32.82 -10.96
N THR A 557 -21.12 -33.86 -11.30
CA THR A 557 -20.81 -35.25 -10.89
C THR A 557 -19.65 -35.84 -11.69
N THR A 558 -19.44 -35.38 -12.91
CA THR A 558 -18.44 -35.96 -13.83
C THR A 558 -17.15 -35.12 -13.83
N PRO A 559 -16.04 -35.63 -13.28
CA PRO A 559 -14.76 -34.92 -13.33
C PRO A 559 -14.09 -35.03 -14.71
N VAL A 560 -13.35 -34.00 -15.08
CA VAL A 560 -12.41 -34.00 -16.21
C VAL A 560 -11.03 -34.40 -15.71
N HIS A 561 -10.41 -35.38 -16.36
CA HIS A 561 -9.04 -35.82 -16.06
C HIS A 561 -8.10 -35.35 -17.17
N ASP A 562 -7.07 -34.59 -16.80
CA ASP A 562 -6.05 -34.08 -17.75
C ASP A 562 -4.75 -34.90 -17.76
N GLY A 563 -4.77 -36.09 -17.15
CA GLY A 563 -3.62 -36.98 -16.99
C GLY A 563 -2.74 -36.66 -15.78
N LYS A 564 -2.95 -35.55 -15.07
CA LYS A 564 -2.20 -35.18 -13.84
C LYS A 564 -3.10 -34.83 -12.67
N THR A 565 -4.30 -34.34 -12.92
CA THR A 565 -5.24 -33.88 -11.90
C THR A 565 -6.68 -34.27 -12.21
N THR A 566 -7.44 -34.49 -11.14
CA THR A 566 -8.90 -34.66 -11.21
C THR A 566 -9.58 -33.29 -11.05
N ASN A 567 -10.35 -32.88 -12.06
CA ASN A 567 -11.00 -31.57 -12.10
C ASN A 567 -12.53 -31.67 -12.15
N TYR A 568 -13.17 -31.33 -11.04
CA TYR A 568 -14.61 -31.04 -11.00
C TYR A 568 -14.86 -29.60 -11.42
N LYS A 569 -16.02 -29.32 -12.01
CA LYS A 569 -16.46 -27.96 -12.33
C LYS A 569 -17.48 -27.48 -11.32
N LEU A 570 -17.38 -26.21 -10.95
CA LEU A 570 -18.38 -25.54 -10.14
C LEU A 570 -19.67 -25.32 -10.94
N LEU A 571 -20.82 -25.55 -10.31
CA LEU A 571 -22.12 -25.28 -10.94
C LEU A 571 -22.31 -23.77 -11.20
N THR A 572 -22.91 -23.43 -12.34
CA THR A 572 -23.19 -22.03 -12.71
C THR A 572 -24.07 -21.30 -11.69
N VAL A 573 -24.98 -22.02 -11.01
CA VAL A 573 -25.79 -21.49 -9.90
C VAL A 573 -24.96 -21.01 -8.71
N ALA A 574 -23.77 -21.55 -8.46
CA ALA A 574 -22.90 -21.08 -7.39
C ALA A 574 -22.42 -19.64 -7.66
N ASN A 575 -22.17 -19.28 -8.92
CA ASN A 575 -21.81 -17.91 -9.30
C ASN A 575 -23.00 -16.95 -9.16
N ASP A 576 -24.21 -17.37 -9.53
CA ASP A 576 -25.44 -16.57 -9.30
C ASP A 576 -25.65 -16.31 -7.80
N LEU A 577 -25.49 -17.34 -6.97
CA LEU A 577 -25.57 -17.22 -5.50
C LEU A 577 -24.53 -16.23 -4.96
N LEU A 578 -23.26 -16.35 -5.37
CA LEU A 578 -22.21 -15.44 -4.92
C LEU A 578 -22.49 -13.99 -5.34
N ARG A 579 -22.96 -13.73 -6.58
CA ARG A 579 -23.34 -12.36 -7.03
C ARG A 579 -24.48 -11.77 -6.21
N ARG A 580 -25.53 -12.55 -5.94
CA ARG A 580 -26.67 -12.09 -5.11
C ARG A 580 -26.23 -11.80 -3.69
N LEU A 581 -25.41 -12.68 -3.10
CA LEU A 581 -24.90 -12.49 -1.75
C LEU A 581 -24.04 -11.24 -1.64
N THR A 582 -23.11 -10.99 -2.56
CA THR A 582 -22.18 -9.86 -2.44
C THR A 582 -22.78 -8.52 -2.84
N SER A 583 -23.66 -8.47 -3.83
CA SER A 583 -24.30 -7.22 -4.26
C SER A 583 -25.15 -6.55 -3.16
N GLU A 584 -25.76 -7.33 -2.27
CA GLU A 584 -26.51 -6.81 -1.11
C GLU A 584 -25.62 -6.29 0.04
N LEU A 585 -24.32 -6.58 0.01
CA LEU A 585 -23.39 -6.28 1.12
C LEU A 585 -22.59 -4.99 0.89
N LEU A 586 -22.62 -4.43 -0.31
CA LEU A 586 -21.79 -3.31 -0.72
C LEU A 586 -22.51 -1.97 -0.55
N PRO A 587 -21.80 -0.90 -0.14
CA PRO A 587 -22.36 0.45 -0.02
C PRO A 587 -22.46 1.19 -1.38
N PHE A 588 -22.13 0.50 -2.47
CA PHE A 588 -22.15 1.02 -3.84
C PHE A 588 -22.49 -0.08 -4.84
N GLN A 589 -22.86 0.32 -6.06
CA GLN A 589 -23.03 -0.60 -7.19
C GLN A 589 -22.05 -0.21 -8.30
N LEU A 590 -21.38 -1.22 -8.86
CA LEU A 590 -20.48 -1.04 -9.99
C LEU A 590 -21.17 -1.45 -11.28
N THR A 591 -21.03 -0.63 -12.33
CA THR A 591 -21.51 -0.93 -13.67
C THR A 591 -20.42 -0.66 -14.70
N GLY A 592 -20.22 -1.57 -15.64
CA GLY A 592 -19.20 -1.48 -16.68
C GLY A 592 -19.07 -2.80 -17.42
N GLU A 593 -18.27 -2.83 -18.48
CA GLU A 593 -18.06 -4.03 -19.28
C GLU A 593 -16.94 -4.90 -18.67
N HIS A 594 -17.17 -6.21 -18.59
CA HIS A 594 -16.17 -7.21 -18.17
C HIS A 594 -15.49 -6.92 -16.81
N LEU A 595 -16.18 -6.26 -15.88
CA LEU A 595 -15.60 -5.91 -14.58
C LEU A 595 -15.18 -7.14 -13.78
N ASP A 596 -15.93 -8.24 -13.91
CA ASP A 596 -15.65 -9.50 -13.24
C ASP A 596 -14.37 -10.20 -13.76
N GLU A 597 -13.89 -9.82 -14.94
CA GLU A 597 -12.67 -10.35 -15.55
C GLU A 597 -11.44 -9.43 -15.36
N ARG A 598 -11.65 -8.14 -15.11
CA ARG A 598 -10.58 -7.13 -15.20
C ARG A 598 -10.35 -6.31 -13.94
N LEU A 599 -11.38 -6.12 -13.12
CA LEU A 599 -11.34 -5.28 -11.94
C LEU A 599 -11.17 -6.12 -10.67
N ALA A 600 -10.27 -5.68 -9.80
CA ALA A 600 -10.18 -6.14 -8.43
C ALA A 600 -10.42 -4.95 -7.49
N TYR A 601 -11.04 -5.20 -6.33
CA TYR A 601 -11.21 -4.15 -5.34
C TYR A 601 -11.17 -4.65 -3.89
N GLN A 602 -10.76 -3.76 -2.99
CA GLN A 602 -10.76 -3.94 -1.53
C GLN A 602 -11.51 -2.78 -0.87
N ILE A 603 -12.14 -3.05 0.27
CA ILE A 603 -12.99 -2.07 0.95
C ILE A 603 -12.65 -2.04 2.43
N ASN A 604 -12.43 -0.84 2.94
CA ASN A 604 -12.29 -0.54 4.35
C ASN A 604 -13.42 0.39 4.79
N ARG A 605 -13.91 0.17 6.01
CA ARG A 605 -15.01 0.91 6.62
C ARG A 605 -14.47 1.93 7.60
N LYS A 606 -14.90 3.18 7.46
CA LYS A 606 -14.72 4.26 8.45
C LYS A 606 -16.05 4.53 9.18
N PRO A 607 -16.05 5.26 10.31
CA PRO A 607 -17.27 5.61 11.02
C PRO A 607 -18.32 6.36 10.18
N ASP A 608 -17.88 7.23 9.26
CA ASP A 608 -18.72 8.10 8.42
C ASP A 608 -18.47 7.95 6.91
N GLY A 609 -17.85 6.83 6.51
CA GLY A 609 -17.46 6.62 5.13
C GLY A 609 -16.79 5.28 4.85
N TRP A 610 -16.15 5.20 3.68
CA TRP A 610 -15.48 4.02 3.17
C TRP A 610 -14.20 4.43 2.43
N VAL A 611 -13.17 3.58 2.51
CA VAL A 611 -11.98 3.67 1.65
C VAL A 611 -11.97 2.45 0.74
N ILE A 612 -11.89 2.67 -0.57
CA ILE A 612 -12.03 1.63 -1.58
C ILE A 612 -10.80 1.70 -2.49
N ALA A 613 -10.10 0.58 -2.62
CA ALA A 613 -9.00 0.47 -3.58
C ALA A 613 -9.47 -0.31 -4.81
N PHE A 614 -9.27 0.26 -6.00
CA PHE A 614 -9.58 -0.37 -7.29
C PHE A 614 -8.28 -0.68 -8.03
N TYR A 615 -8.16 -1.88 -8.58
CA TYR A 615 -6.98 -2.34 -9.30
C TYR A 615 -7.37 -2.81 -10.70
N ASN A 616 -6.82 -2.18 -11.73
CA ASN A 616 -6.81 -2.75 -13.08
C ASN A 616 -5.66 -3.76 -13.17
N ASN A 617 -6.01 -5.04 -13.26
CA ASN A 617 -5.01 -6.10 -13.26
C ASN A 617 -4.42 -6.43 -14.64
N ALA A 618 -4.98 -5.91 -15.72
CA ALA A 618 -4.65 -6.29 -17.08
C ALA A 618 -3.67 -5.32 -17.77
N GLY A 619 -3.05 -5.80 -18.85
CA GLY A 619 -2.44 -4.97 -19.89
C GLY A 619 -1.10 -4.32 -19.60
N ARG A 620 -0.42 -4.72 -18.52
CA ARG A 620 0.95 -4.26 -18.24
C ARG A 620 1.88 -5.42 -17.92
N PHE A 621 2.77 -5.75 -18.86
CA PHE A 621 3.61 -6.94 -18.81
C PHE A 621 5.10 -6.61 -18.96
N ALA A 622 5.96 -7.49 -18.46
CA ALA A 622 7.39 -7.34 -18.67
C ALA A 622 7.75 -7.62 -20.15
N ALA A 623 8.44 -6.67 -20.81
CA ALA A 623 8.96 -6.90 -22.16
C ALA A 623 9.91 -8.11 -22.16
N GLY A 624 9.62 -9.12 -22.97
CA GLY A 624 10.28 -10.44 -22.93
C GLY A 624 11.80 -10.49 -23.17
N LYS A 625 12.50 -9.36 -23.29
CA LYS A 625 13.97 -9.25 -23.41
C LYS A 625 14.50 -8.15 -22.48
N ALA A 626 15.12 -8.55 -21.36
CA ALA A 626 15.97 -7.64 -20.58
C ALA A 626 17.22 -7.31 -21.42
N TYR A 627 17.37 -6.05 -21.83
CA TYR A 627 18.57 -5.58 -22.51
C TYR A 627 19.59 -5.21 -21.43
N HIS A 628 20.72 -5.92 -21.35
CA HIS A 628 21.85 -5.56 -20.47
C HIS A 628 21.51 -5.31 -18.98
N GLY A 629 20.63 -6.11 -18.38
CA GLY A 629 20.26 -5.95 -16.97
C GLY A 629 19.37 -4.74 -16.68
N TYR A 630 18.96 -3.98 -17.71
CA TYR A 630 17.81 -3.10 -17.63
C TYR A 630 16.55 -3.91 -17.87
N ILE A 631 15.57 -3.74 -16.98
CA ILE A 631 14.18 -4.10 -17.27
C ILE A 631 13.81 -3.27 -18.50
N GLY A 632 13.49 -3.93 -19.63
CA GLY A 632 12.98 -3.23 -20.82
C GLY A 632 11.72 -2.44 -20.46
N PRO A 633 11.35 -1.40 -21.23
CA PRO A 633 10.16 -0.61 -20.93
C PRO A 633 8.93 -1.51 -20.77
N ASP A 634 8.06 -1.19 -19.81
CA ASP A 634 6.80 -1.90 -19.62
C ASP A 634 6.06 -1.99 -20.95
N VAL A 635 5.60 -3.20 -21.31
CA VAL A 635 4.68 -3.35 -22.44
C VAL A 635 3.29 -3.02 -21.91
N VAL A 636 2.78 -1.87 -22.34
CA VAL A 636 1.43 -1.40 -22.02
C VAL A 636 0.54 -1.71 -23.22
N ASP A 637 -0.46 -2.58 -23.03
CA ASP A 637 -1.56 -2.75 -23.98
C ASP A 637 -2.67 -1.76 -23.61
N ILE A 638 -2.66 -0.60 -24.28
CA ILE A 638 -3.62 0.48 -24.06
C ILE A 638 -5.09 0.08 -24.26
N ASN A 639 -5.38 -1.06 -24.88
CA ASN A 639 -6.75 -1.56 -25.05
C ASN A 639 -7.29 -2.28 -23.80
N GLN A 640 -6.47 -2.39 -22.75
CA GLN A 640 -6.82 -3.07 -21.50
C GLN A 640 -7.22 -2.09 -20.39
N SER A 641 -7.50 -0.83 -20.70
CA SER A 641 -8.07 0.11 -19.74
C SER A 641 -9.46 -0.37 -19.29
N VAL A 642 -9.81 -0.08 -18.04
CA VAL A 642 -11.10 -0.47 -17.45
C VAL A 642 -11.90 0.79 -17.15
N SER A 643 -13.02 0.97 -17.85
CA SER A 643 -13.98 2.04 -17.57
C SER A 643 -15.18 1.49 -16.83
N PHE A 644 -15.57 2.17 -15.76
CA PHE A 644 -16.72 1.78 -14.95
C PHE A 644 -17.33 2.98 -14.23
N LYS A 645 -18.58 2.82 -13.81
CA LYS A 645 -19.28 3.74 -12.93
C LYS A 645 -19.51 3.12 -11.56
N MET A 646 -19.42 3.95 -10.53
CA MET A 646 -19.76 3.59 -9.15
C MET A 646 -20.94 4.43 -8.68
N ARG A 647 -22.09 3.78 -8.53
CA ARG A 647 -23.28 4.39 -7.94
C ARG A 647 -23.18 4.37 -6.43
N LEU A 648 -23.26 5.55 -5.82
CA LEU A 648 -23.11 5.74 -4.38
C LEU A 648 -24.45 5.59 -3.64
N ALA A 649 -24.37 5.13 -2.39
CA ALA A 649 -25.50 5.25 -1.46
C ALA A 649 -25.84 6.75 -1.21
N PRO A 650 -27.12 7.13 -1.06
CA PRO A 650 -27.56 8.54 -1.02
C PRO A 650 -26.89 9.43 0.05
N GLN A 651 -26.48 8.83 1.16
CA GLN A 651 -25.82 9.54 2.25
C GLN A 651 -24.38 9.94 1.95
N LEU A 652 -23.71 9.27 1.00
CA LEU A 652 -22.31 9.53 0.65
C LEU A 652 -22.23 10.70 -0.34
N LYS A 653 -21.49 11.75 0.03
CA LYS A 653 -21.52 13.04 -0.69
C LYS A 653 -20.16 13.53 -1.16
N HIS A 654 -19.10 13.15 -0.47
CA HIS A 654 -17.76 13.63 -0.74
C HIS A 654 -16.89 12.45 -1.14
N ALA A 655 -16.01 12.68 -2.10
CA ALA A 655 -15.10 11.67 -2.61
C ALA A 655 -13.75 12.29 -2.96
N VAL A 656 -12.66 11.62 -2.62
CA VAL A 656 -11.29 12.01 -2.99
C VAL A 656 -10.50 10.78 -3.43
N SER A 657 -9.64 10.95 -4.43
CA SER A 657 -8.57 10.00 -4.75
C SER A 657 -7.36 10.31 -3.87
N LEU A 658 -7.04 9.40 -2.96
CA LEU A 658 -5.95 9.55 -2.00
C LEU A 658 -4.57 9.45 -2.67
N LEU A 659 -4.44 8.62 -3.71
CA LEU A 659 -3.16 8.45 -4.43
C LEU A 659 -2.85 9.63 -5.35
N ASN A 660 -3.87 10.19 -5.99
CA ASN A 660 -3.70 11.29 -6.92
C ASN A 660 -3.91 12.66 -6.26
N GLY A 661 -4.38 12.70 -5.01
CA GLY A 661 -4.69 13.93 -4.29
C GLY A 661 -5.85 14.71 -4.88
N LYS A 662 -6.79 14.06 -5.60
CA LYS A 662 -7.84 14.73 -6.39
C LYS A 662 -9.21 14.65 -5.73
N THR A 663 -9.94 15.76 -5.70
CA THR A 663 -11.37 15.77 -5.37
C THR A 663 -12.15 15.16 -6.52
N LEU A 664 -13.01 14.20 -6.20
CA LEU A 664 -13.94 13.60 -7.16
C LEU A 664 -15.34 14.16 -6.93
N TYR A 665 -16.06 14.41 -8.02
CA TYR A 665 -17.35 15.09 -8.00
C TYR A 665 -18.45 14.12 -8.43
N PRO A 666 -19.21 13.50 -7.49
CA PRO A 666 -20.31 12.63 -7.84
C PRO A 666 -21.39 13.41 -8.62
N GLU A 667 -21.75 12.90 -9.80
CA GLU A 667 -22.76 13.52 -10.67
C GLU A 667 -24.14 12.87 -10.47
N GLY A 668 -25.21 13.63 -10.69
CA GLY A 668 -26.59 13.14 -10.61
C GLY A 668 -27.47 13.87 -9.60
N THR A 669 -28.47 13.17 -9.06
CA THR A 669 -29.48 13.73 -8.14
C THR A 669 -29.14 13.42 -6.67
N SER A 670 -29.89 13.98 -5.72
CA SER A 670 -29.70 13.68 -4.29
C SER A 670 -29.93 12.20 -3.92
N THR A 671 -30.69 11.46 -4.73
CA THR A 671 -30.98 10.03 -4.53
C THR A 671 -30.19 9.09 -5.43
N HIS A 672 -29.49 9.65 -6.42
CA HIS A 672 -28.77 8.89 -7.43
C HIS A 672 -27.51 9.65 -7.83
N ARG A 673 -26.38 9.28 -7.23
CA ARG A 673 -25.07 9.87 -7.49
C ARG A 673 -24.12 8.83 -8.03
N GLU A 674 -23.35 9.19 -9.03
CA GLU A 674 -22.39 8.30 -9.67
C GLU A 674 -21.02 8.97 -9.80
N LEU A 675 -19.98 8.16 -9.70
CA LEU A 675 -18.61 8.51 -10.06
C LEU A 675 -18.19 7.68 -11.27
N GLU A 676 -17.53 8.31 -12.23
CA GLU A 676 -16.98 7.63 -13.41
C GLU A 676 -15.48 7.47 -13.27
N PHE A 677 -14.98 6.29 -13.65
CA PHE A 677 -13.58 5.94 -13.56
C PHE A 677 -13.07 5.41 -14.90
N LEU A 678 -11.81 5.73 -15.18
CA LEU A 678 -10.99 5.11 -16.21
C LEU A 678 -9.67 4.73 -15.54
N LEU A 679 -9.41 3.43 -15.43
CA LEU A 679 -8.13 2.91 -14.94
C LEU A 679 -7.33 2.39 -16.12
N GLU A 680 -6.18 3.01 -16.39
CA GLU A 680 -5.25 2.59 -17.42
C GLU A 680 -4.63 1.21 -17.11
N PRO A 681 -4.00 0.53 -18.08
CA PRO A 681 -3.46 -0.80 -17.87
C PRO A 681 -2.43 -0.86 -16.73
N GLY A 682 -2.68 -1.71 -15.73
CA GLY A 682 -1.88 -1.82 -14.51
C GLY A 682 -2.05 -0.67 -13.52
N GLU A 683 -2.97 0.27 -13.74
CA GLU A 683 -3.27 1.34 -12.80
C GLU A 683 -4.09 0.84 -11.60
N PHE A 684 -4.01 1.57 -10.50
CA PHE A 684 -4.89 1.41 -9.36
C PHE A 684 -5.10 2.77 -8.70
N ASP A 685 -6.25 2.95 -8.06
CA ASP A 685 -6.59 4.15 -7.30
C ASP A 685 -7.18 3.76 -5.94
N ILE A 686 -7.03 4.64 -4.94
CA ILE A 686 -7.60 4.50 -3.60
C ILE A 686 -8.51 5.68 -3.35
N ILE A 687 -9.80 5.40 -3.24
CA ILE A 687 -10.86 6.39 -3.13
C ILE A 687 -11.41 6.41 -1.71
N GLU A 688 -11.40 7.56 -1.05
CA GLU A 688 -12.17 7.77 0.17
C GLU A 688 -13.51 8.41 -0.19
N ILE A 689 -14.60 7.83 0.29
CA ILE A 689 -15.96 8.36 0.14
C ILE A 689 -16.60 8.53 1.52
N ALA A 690 -17.21 9.68 1.77
CA ALA A 690 -17.74 10.01 3.09
C ALA A 690 -19.05 10.81 3.02
N GLU A 691 -19.81 10.78 4.11
CA GLU A 691 -21.01 11.62 4.30
C GLU A 691 -20.64 13.09 4.47
N LYS A 692 -19.48 13.36 5.08
CA LYS A 692 -18.93 14.68 5.37
C LYS A 692 -17.75 15.01 4.47
N GLU A 693 -17.40 16.28 4.41
CA GLU A 693 -16.22 16.76 3.69
C GLU A 693 -14.95 16.09 4.25
N ILE A 694 -14.11 15.61 3.34
CA ILE A 694 -12.87 14.91 3.67
C ILE A 694 -11.77 15.99 3.75
N PRO A 695 -11.23 16.29 4.93
CA PRO A 695 -10.24 17.35 5.08
C PRO A 695 -8.94 16.97 4.35
N PRO A 696 -8.21 17.94 3.78
CA PRO A 696 -6.89 17.67 3.21
C PRO A 696 -5.93 17.15 4.29
N PRO A 697 -5.03 16.21 3.95
CA PRO A 697 -4.12 15.63 4.92
C PRO A 697 -3.06 16.64 5.37
N THR A 698 -2.52 16.41 6.57
CA THR A 698 -1.43 17.22 7.12
C THR A 698 -0.15 16.40 7.23
N LEU A 699 0.98 16.95 6.80
CA LEU A 699 2.28 16.31 6.86
C LEU A 699 3.23 17.12 7.76
N GLN A 700 3.99 16.41 8.61
CA GLN A 700 5.17 16.98 9.27
C GLN A 700 6.37 16.79 8.35
N ARG A 701 7.04 17.87 7.96
CA ARG A 701 8.24 17.79 7.11
C ARG A 701 9.33 18.77 7.57
N PRO A 702 10.60 18.53 7.22
CA PRO A 702 11.65 19.50 7.42
C PRO A 702 11.38 20.78 6.61
N VAL A 703 11.62 21.94 7.21
CA VAL A 703 11.52 23.24 6.52
C VAL A 703 12.59 23.30 5.43
N ASN A 704 12.18 23.61 4.19
CA ASN A 704 13.13 23.95 3.13
C ASN A 704 13.71 25.34 3.40
N LEU A 705 14.95 25.39 3.91
CA LEU A 705 15.68 26.61 4.22
C LEU A 705 16.04 27.43 2.96
N ALA A 706 16.05 26.80 1.79
CA ALA A 706 16.34 27.46 0.53
C ALA A 706 15.09 28.09 -0.12
N TYR A 707 13.87 27.78 0.35
CA TYR A 707 12.64 28.27 -0.27
C TYR A 707 12.58 29.80 -0.31
N ASN A 708 12.47 30.37 -1.51
CA ASN A 708 12.53 31.82 -1.81
C ASN A 708 13.77 32.53 -1.25
N ALA A 709 14.85 31.79 -1.01
CA ALA A 709 16.13 32.36 -0.59
C ALA A 709 16.74 33.22 -1.70
N ALA A 710 17.54 34.22 -1.32
CA ALA A 710 18.27 35.00 -2.31
C ALA A 710 19.31 34.08 -3.00
N VAL A 711 19.32 34.06 -4.33
CA VAL A 711 20.15 33.14 -5.10
C VAL A 711 20.82 33.87 -6.27
N SER A 712 22.03 33.45 -6.60
CA SER A 712 22.79 33.95 -7.75
C SER A 712 23.37 32.76 -8.51
N ALA A 713 23.49 32.88 -9.84
CA ALA A 713 24.10 31.86 -10.68
C ALA A 713 25.24 32.44 -11.52
N THR A 714 26.16 31.58 -11.95
CA THR A 714 27.27 31.97 -12.85
C THR A 714 26.79 32.41 -14.23
N THR A 715 25.80 31.70 -14.77
CA THR A 715 25.09 32.03 -16.01
C THR A 715 23.63 31.62 -15.87
N SER A 716 22.76 32.17 -16.72
CA SER A 716 21.34 31.78 -16.77
C SER A 716 20.82 32.02 -18.17
N THR A 717 20.07 31.05 -18.68
CA THR A 717 19.34 31.19 -19.95
C THR A 717 18.15 32.13 -19.73
N PRO A 718 17.79 33.01 -20.68
CA PRO A 718 16.60 33.85 -20.57
C PRO A 718 15.33 33.02 -20.27
N GLY A 719 14.57 33.43 -19.25
CA GLY A 719 13.38 32.71 -18.76
C GLY A 719 13.65 31.60 -17.74
N HIS A 720 14.92 31.24 -17.50
CA HIS A 720 15.34 30.15 -16.62
C HIS A 720 16.38 30.64 -15.61
N GLY A 721 16.03 31.71 -14.88
CA GLY A 721 16.87 32.35 -13.88
C GLY A 721 17.14 31.49 -12.64
N ALA A 722 18.09 31.90 -11.81
CA ALA A 722 18.52 31.14 -10.65
C ALA A 722 17.42 31.01 -9.57
N GLU A 723 16.52 32.00 -9.49
CA GLU A 723 15.36 32.03 -8.59
C GLU A 723 14.43 30.84 -8.78
N LYS A 724 14.39 30.27 -10.00
CA LYS A 724 13.61 29.08 -10.33
C LYS A 724 14.08 27.82 -9.61
N ALA A 725 15.35 27.76 -9.22
CA ALA A 725 15.88 26.61 -8.49
C ALA A 725 15.51 26.61 -7.00
N VAL A 726 14.77 27.60 -6.50
CA VAL A 726 14.45 27.77 -5.08
C VAL A 726 13.02 28.27 -4.85
N ASP A 727 12.16 28.27 -5.87
CA ASP A 727 10.79 28.81 -5.78
C ASP A 727 9.76 27.78 -5.28
N GLY A 728 10.20 26.53 -5.07
CA GLY A 728 9.37 25.42 -4.63
C GLY A 728 8.45 24.83 -5.71
N ASP A 729 8.59 25.27 -6.96
CA ASP A 729 7.92 24.69 -8.11
C ASP A 729 8.77 23.54 -8.68
N GLU A 730 8.27 22.30 -8.55
CA GLU A 730 8.96 21.12 -9.03
C GLU A 730 8.64 20.79 -10.51
N ASP A 731 7.98 21.70 -11.25
CA ASP A 731 7.76 21.57 -12.68
C ASP A 731 9.06 21.78 -13.48
N PHE A 732 9.30 20.92 -14.47
CA PHE A 732 10.48 21.03 -15.34
C PHE A 732 10.59 22.38 -16.07
N LEU A 733 9.47 23.06 -16.32
CA LEU A 733 9.44 24.40 -16.91
C LEU A 733 9.89 25.48 -15.92
N SER A 734 9.70 25.28 -14.61
CA SER A 734 10.21 26.15 -13.55
C SER A 734 11.59 25.66 -13.09
N ALA A 735 12.60 25.86 -13.92
CA ALA A 735 13.95 25.38 -13.64
C ALA A 735 15.02 26.41 -14.02
N TRP A 736 16.12 26.45 -13.25
CA TRP A 736 17.32 27.20 -13.60
C TRP A 736 18.13 26.47 -14.67
N TRP A 737 18.44 27.16 -15.77
CA TRP A 737 19.24 26.62 -16.86
C TRP A 737 20.54 27.42 -17.05
N GLY A 738 21.68 26.78 -16.82
CA GLY A 738 23.00 27.34 -17.13
C GLY A 738 23.32 27.32 -18.62
N GLU A 739 24.10 28.29 -19.08
CA GLU A 739 24.51 28.42 -20.50
C GLU A 739 25.76 27.60 -20.83
N ARG A 740 26.49 27.10 -19.82
CA ARG A 740 27.76 26.37 -20.02
C ARG A 740 27.56 24.87 -20.03
N ALA A 741 28.32 24.16 -20.86
CA ALA A 741 28.27 22.71 -20.92
C ALA A 741 28.60 22.01 -19.59
N ALA A 742 29.42 22.63 -18.72
CA ALA A 742 29.80 22.15 -17.40
C ALA A 742 30.35 23.30 -16.54
N GLY A 743 30.26 23.17 -15.21
CA GLY A 743 30.86 24.08 -14.24
C GLY A 743 30.00 25.30 -13.89
N ASP A 744 28.75 25.37 -14.36
CA ASP A 744 27.81 26.35 -13.86
C ASP A 744 27.44 26.06 -12.41
N SER A 745 27.29 27.12 -11.62
CA SER A 745 26.96 27.01 -10.21
C SER A 745 25.89 28.02 -9.80
N LEU A 746 25.10 27.63 -8.81
CA LEU A 746 24.18 28.49 -8.09
C LEU A 746 24.66 28.65 -6.64
N THR A 747 24.59 29.87 -6.10
CA THR A 747 24.89 30.18 -4.69
C THR A 747 23.64 30.70 -4.03
N VAL A 748 23.13 29.94 -3.06
CA VAL A 748 21.97 30.27 -2.23
C VAL A 748 22.43 30.93 -0.94
N ASP A 749 21.85 32.08 -0.64
CA ASP A 749 21.98 32.80 0.63
C ASP A 749 20.74 32.53 1.49
N LEU A 750 20.91 31.75 2.56
CA LEU A 750 19.87 31.41 3.54
C LEU A 750 19.44 32.61 4.41
N GLY A 751 20.00 33.80 4.18
CA GLY A 751 19.71 35.05 4.88
C GLY A 751 20.47 35.22 6.19
N GLU A 752 20.58 34.15 6.99
CA GLU A 752 21.34 34.10 8.23
C GLU A 752 22.11 32.77 8.36
N LYS A 753 23.02 32.72 9.33
CA LYS A 753 23.80 31.50 9.60
C LYS A 753 22.92 30.49 10.35
N GLN A 754 22.72 29.32 9.76
CA GLN A 754 21.85 28.27 10.31
C GLN A 754 22.53 26.90 10.24
N THR A 755 22.05 25.95 11.06
CA THR A 755 22.46 24.54 10.95
C THR A 755 21.87 23.93 9.69
N VAL A 756 22.71 23.39 8.82
CA VAL A 756 22.29 22.59 7.66
C VAL A 756 22.93 21.21 7.77
N HIS A 757 22.15 20.15 7.56
CA HIS A 757 22.64 18.77 7.65
C HIS A 757 22.15 17.88 6.50
N ALA A 758 21.33 18.42 5.59
CA ALA A 758 20.87 17.69 4.42
C ALA A 758 20.47 18.62 3.27
N ILE A 759 20.49 18.09 2.06
CA ILE A 759 19.97 18.73 0.85
C ILE A 759 19.12 17.74 0.04
N ARG A 760 18.22 18.28 -0.78
CA ARG A 760 17.61 17.58 -1.92
C ARG A 760 17.86 18.41 -3.16
N LEU A 761 18.44 17.80 -4.18
CA LEU A 761 18.65 18.43 -5.48
C LEU A 761 17.78 17.71 -6.51
N LEU A 762 16.73 18.38 -6.97
CA LEU A 762 15.90 17.92 -8.07
C LEU A 762 16.46 18.50 -9.37
N GLN A 763 16.96 17.61 -10.22
CA GLN A 763 17.51 17.95 -11.53
C GLN A 763 16.56 17.48 -12.60
N ALA A 764 16.69 18.06 -13.80
CA ALA A 764 15.88 17.64 -14.92
C ALA A 764 15.97 16.13 -15.19
N TRP A 765 14.83 15.45 -15.16
CA TRP A 765 14.67 14.03 -15.47
C TRP A 765 13.94 13.84 -16.81
N SER A 766 13.88 12.60 -17.31
CA SER A 766 13.01 12.28 -18.45
C SER A 766 11.77 11.56 -17.95
N TYR A 767 10.57 12.05 -18.33
CA TYR A 767 9.29 11.46 -17.92
C TYR A 767 9.16 9.98 -18.27
N ASP A 768 9.83 9.55 -19.34
CA ASP A 768 9.59 8.24 -19.91
C ASP A 768 10.77 7.29 -19.78
N ASN A 769 11.99 7.75 -19.45
CA ASN A 769 13.24 6.95 -19.39
C ASN A 769 13.43 5.92 -20.53
N THR A 770 12.69 6.04 -21.64
CA THR A 770 12.51 5.00 -22.64
C THR A 770 13.60 5.04 -23.71
N PHE A 771 14.37 6.13 -23.77
CA PHE A 771 15.43 6.26 -24.76
C PHE A 771 16.81 6.53 -24.14
N PHE A 772 16.98 7.42 -23.15
CA PHE A 772 18.26 7.60 -22.44
C PHE A 772 18.09 8.15 -21.01
N PRO A 773 18.64 7.47 -19.97
CA PRO A 773 18.64 8.00 -18.62
C PRO A 773 19.52 9.24 -18.48
N ARG A 774 19.00 10.30 -17.83
CA ARG A 774 19.76 11.52 -17.53
C ARG A 774 20.63 11.30 -16.29
N ILE A 775 21.93 11.55 -16.38
CA ILE A 775 22.88 11.43 -15.27
C ILE A 775 23.55 12.78 -15.12
N CYS A 776 23.53 13.32 -13.90
CA CYS A 776 24.17 14.58 -13.59
C CYS A 776 25.21 14.41 -12.47
N CYS A 777 26.41 14.95 -12.67
CA CYS A 777 27.43 15.03 -11.64
C CYS A 777 27.43 16.43 -11.03
N PHE A 778 27.51 16.53 -9.71
CA PHE A 778 27.48 17.83 -9.02
C PHE A 778 28.28 17.82 -7.72
N LYS A 779 28.52 19.00 -7.16
CA LYS A 779 29.02 19.19 -5.79
C LYS A 779 28.17 20.21 -5.06
N VAL A 780 28.08 20.06 -3.75
CA VAL A 780 27.50 21.08 -2.85
C VAL A 780 28.55 21.49 -1.84
N GLU A 781 28.78 22.79 -1.73
CA GLU A 781 29.76 23.38 -0.83
C GLU A 781 29.06 24.35 0.14
N ALA A 782 29.43 24.30 1.42
CA ALA A 782 28.96 25.21 2.46
C ALA A 782 30.05 26.22 2.81
N LYS A 783 29.70 27.51 2.88
CA LYS A 783 30.65 28.56 3.28
C LYS A 783 30.83 28.57 4.80
N LEU A 784 32.05 28.41 5.29
CA LEU A 784 32.36 28.38 6.73
C LEU A 784 32.68 29.77 7.29
N ASP A 785 33.49 30.52 6.54
CA ASP A 785 33.96 31.87 6.83
C ASP A 785 34.20 32.64 5.50
N GLU A 786 34.86 33.81 5.54
CA GLU A 786 35.05 34.65 4.35
C GLU A 786 35.88 33.99 3.24
N GLU A 787 36.82 33.12 3.58
CA GLU A 787 37.79 32.53 2.66
C GLU A 787 37.54 31.04 2.37
N ASN A 788 36.87 30.32 3.26
CA ASN A 788 36.79 28.86 3.23
C ASN A 788 35.42 28.31 2.84
N TRP A 789 35.43 27.41 1.84
CA TRP A 789 34.28 26.58 1.44
C TRP A 789 34.57 25.11 1.78
N LEU A 790 33.60 24.44 2.40
CA LEU A 790 33.65 23.02 2.71
C LEU A 790 32.76 22.25 1.73
N CYS A 791 33.33 21.30 0.98
CA CYS A 791 32.54 20.36 0.20
C CYS A 791 31.77 19.43 1.14
N VAL A 792 30.44 19.59 1.20
CA VAL A 792 29.54 18.79 2.06
C VAL A 792 28.89 17.64 1.29
N VAL A 793 28.80 17.74 -0.03
CA VAL A 793 28.34 16.67 -0.93
C VAL A 793 29.22 16.62 -2.17
N ASP A 794 29.76 15.45 -2.49
CA ASP A 794 30.55 15.23 -3.71
C ASP A 794 29.95 14.13 -4.58
N GLU A 795 29.13 14.51 -5.56
CA GLU A 795 28.55 13.63 -6.59
C GLU A 795 29.30 13.75 -7.93
N SER A 796 30.59 14.10 -7.91
CA SER A 796 31.40 14.23 -9.14
C SER A 796 31.55 12.95 -9.94
N ARG A 797 31.36 11.80 -9.28
CA ARG A 797 31.42 10.45 -9.87
C ARG A 797 30.03 9.83 -10.02
N ASN A 798 28.95 10.61 -9.96
CA ASN A 798 27.60 10.06 -10.11
C ASN A 798 27.46 9.34 -11.46
N ILE A 799 26.91 8.14 -11.41
CA ILE A 799 26.59 7.30 -12.58
C ILE A 799 25.12 6.89 -12.59
N MET A 800 24.35 7.35 -11.60
CA MET A 800 22.97 6.96 -11.40
C MET A 800 22.03 7.93 -12.10
N PRO A 801 21.01 7.42 -12.84
CA PRO A 801 20.01 8.25 -13.48
C PRO A 801 19.21 9.12 -12.49
N GLU A 802 18.77 10.30 -12.94
CA GLU A 802 17.88 11.16 -12.18
C GLU A 802 16.43 10.66 -12.16
N SER A 803 15.76 10.93 -11.05
CA SER A 803 14.35 10.57 -10.81
C SER A 803 13.57 11.79 -10.32
N ARG A 804 12.24 11.74 -10.42
CA ARG A 804 11.31 12.75 -9.89
C ARG A 804 11.47 13.03 -8.39
N ARG A 805 12.13 12.12 -7.65
CA ARG A 805 12.42 12.31 -6.22
C ARG A 805 13.70 13.13 -5.97
N GLY A 806 14.49 13.39 -7.01
CA GLY A 806 15.77 14.10 -6.89
C GLY A 806 16.81 13.31 -6.09
N VAL A 807 17.95 13.95 -5.84
CA VAL A 807 19.05 13.37 -5.06
C VAL A 807 19.03 13.94 -3.65
N TYR A 808 18.66 13.10 -2.69
CA TYR A 808 18.72 13.45 -1.27
C TYR A 808 20.08 13.08 -0.69
N ARG A 809 20.71 14.01 0.04
CA ARG A 809 22.00 13.77 0.73
C ARG A 809 22.00 14.33 2.14
N ARG A 810 22.57 13.55 3.05
CA ARG A 810 22.87 13.98 4.42
C ARG A 810 24.37 14.13 4.59
N PHE A 811 24.77 15.04 5.45
CA PHE A 811 26.16 15.29 5.79
C PHE A 811 26.24 15.76 7.25
N GLU A 812 27.47 15.78 7.79
CA GLU A 812 27.70 16.30 9.14
C GLU A 812 27.14 17.72 9.28
N PRO A 813 26.32 18.01 10.31
CA PRO A 813 25.72 19.32 10.48
C PRO A 813 26.76 20.44 10.41
N VAL A 814 26.53 21.41 9.52
CA VAL A 814 27.40 22.56 9.33
C VAL A 814 26.63 23.84 9.62
N GLN A 815 27.27 24.78 10.30
CA GLN A 815 26.75 26.14 10.46
C GLN A 815 27.12 26.96 9.24
N THR A 816 26.15 27.29 8.39
CA THR A 816 26.41 28.08 7.18
C THR A 816 25.25 29.02 6.85
N ARG A 817 25.58 30.11 6.14
CA ARG A 817 24.61 31.01 5.52
C ARG A 817 24.55 30.78 4.00
N TYR A 818 25.62 30.28 3.39
CA TYR A 818 25.71 30.16 1.94
C TYR A 818 25.99 28.72 1.51
N LEU A 819 25.19 28.22 0.57
CA LEU A 819 25.39 26.94 -0.09
C LEU A 819 25.62 27.17 -1.58
N ARG A 820 26.65 26.55 -2.14
CA ARG A 820 26.95 26.57 -3.57
C ARG A 820 26.74 25.20 -4.17
N VAL A 821 25.87 25.08 -5.16
CA VAL A 821 25.72 23.87 -5.96
C VAL A 821 26.44 24.09 -7.29
N THR A 822 27.37 23.21 -7.63
CA THR A 822 28.09 23.26 -8.91
C THR A 822 27.75 22.03 -9.73
N ILE A 823 27.19 22.22 -10.92
CA ILE A 823 26.90 21.13 -11.86
C ILE A 823 28.16 20.88 -12.70
N LEU A 824 28.73 19.70 -12.56
CA LEU A 824 29.98 19.29 -13.20
C LEU A 824 29.76 18.64 -14.58
N SER A 825 28.65 17.94 -14.76
CA SER A 825 28.26 17.38 -16.05
C SER A 825 26.78 17.02 -16.07
N ASN A 826 26.18 16.99 -17.27
CA ASN A 826 24.82 16.54 -17.54
C ASN A 826 24.84 15.69 -18.82
N SER A 827 24.39 14.44 -18.75
CA SER A 827 24.48 13.50 -19.89
C SER A 827 23.52 13.81 -21.05
N SER A 828 22.51 14.65 -20.83
CA SER A 828 21.39 14.82 -21.77
C SER A 828 21.39 16.14 -22.56
N ARG A 829 22.09 17.16 -22.05
CA ARG A 829 22.21 18.49 -22.69
C ARG A 829 23.49 19.19 -22.22
N GLN A 830 23.94 20.17 -23.01
CA GLN A 830 24.94 21.14 -22.56
C GLN A 830 24.23 22.15 -21.65
N GLY A 831 24.63 22.27 -20.37
CA GLY A 831 23.97 23.16 -19.41
C GLY A 831 23.67 22.53 -18.05
N ALA A 832 23.82 23.32 -16.98
CA ALA A 832 23.21 23.01 -15.69
C ALA A 832 21.68 23.07 -15.80
N GLN A 833 20.94 22.12 -15.21
CA GLN A 833 19.47 22.14 -15.17
C GLN A 833 18.98 21.69 -13.79
N VAL A 834 18.77 22.66 -12.91
CA VAL A 834 18.24 22.42 -11.56
C VAL A 834 16.80 22.90 -11.52
N ILE A 835 15.89 21.96 -11.26
CA ILE A 835 14.47 22.27 -11.09
C ILE A 835 14.29 22.87 -9.70
N GLU A 836 14.77 22.18 -8.66
CA GLU A 836 14.60 22.65 -7.28
C GLU A 836 15.80 22.22 -6.43
N PHE A 837 16.32 23.14 -5.62
CA PHE A 837 17.36 22.90 -4.62
C PHE A 837 16.81 23.23 -3.23
N GLN A 838 16.80 22.21 -2.39
CA GLN A 838 16.27 22.29 -1.04
C GLN A 838 17.38 22.04 -0.04
N ALA A 839 17.42 22.84 1.02
CA ALA A 839 18.35 22.68 2.13
C ALA A 839 17.57 22.47 3.43
N PHE A 840 18.03 21.55 4.27
CA PHE A 840 17.31 21.17 5.48
C PHE A 840 18.23 21.20 6.70
N GLY A 841 17.70 21.79 7.77
CA GLY A 841 18.25 21.76 9.13
C GLY A 841 17.25 21.14 10.11
N ASP A 842 17.36 21.52 11.39
CA ASP A 842 16.57 20.93 12.49
C ASP A 842 15.10 21.38 12.53
N ARG A 843 14.74 22.41 11.76
CA ARG A 843 13.40 22.99 11.78
C ARG A 843 12.40 22.08 11.05
N MET A 844 11.27 21.85 11.70
CA MET A 844 10.13 21.10 11.15
C MET A 844 8.93 22.03 11.01
N GLU A 845 8.10 21.77 9.99
CA GLU A 845 6.84 22.46 9.76
C GLU A 845 5.69 21.47 9.57
N THR A 846 4.49 21.92 9.91
CA THR A 846 3.24 21.23 9.58
C THR A 846 2.67 21.87 8.33
N VAL A 847 2.46 21.06 7.28
CA VAL A 847 1.95 21.52 5.99
C VAL A 847 0.64 20.82 5.70
N ILE A 848 -0.37 21.59 5.33
CA ILE A 848 -1.63 21.06 4.77
C ILE A 848 -1.35 20.79 3.29
N VAL A 849 -1.59 19.55 2.84
CA VAL A 849 -1.48 19.19 1.44
C VAL A 849 -2.88 19.30 0.83
N PRO A 850 -3.21 20.38 0.11
CA PRO A 850 -4.57 20.60 -0.40
C PRO A 850 -4.94 19.54 -1.44
N TRP A 851 -6.23 19.23 -1.51
CA TRP A 851 -6.75 18.43 -2.62
C TRP A 851 -6.69 19.24 -3.92
N GLU A 852 -6.22 18.62 -4.99
CA GLU A 852 -6.42 19.11 -6.35
C GLU A 852 -7.93 19.12 -6.64
N ILE A 853 -8.43 20.26 -7.10
CA ILE A 853 -9.84 20.48 -7.40
C ILE A 853 -9.99 20.80 -8.89
N ASP A 854 -11.04 20.30 -9.53
CA ASP A 854 -11.48 20.81 -10.82
C ASP A 854 -12.13 22.19 -10.62
N PRO A 855 -11.53 23.30 -11.08
CA PRO A 855 -12.06 24.64 -10.87
C PRO A 855 -13.47 24.82 -11.46
N SER A 856 -13.81 24.06 -12.51
CA SER A 856 -15.13 24.14 -13.16
C SER A 856 -16.27 23.54 -12.33
N LYS A 857 -15.94 22.74 -11.32
CA LYS A 857 -16.91 22.06 -10.44
C LYS A 857 -17.02 22.72 -9.07
N MET A 858 -16.25 23.78 -8.81
CA MET A 858 -16.26 24.48 -7.52
C MET A 858 -17.55 25.29 -7.31
N SER A 859 -17.95 25.40 -6.04
CA SER A 859 -19.05 26.27 -5.61
C SER A 859 -18.71 26.89 -4.25
N PHE A 860 -19.30 28.05 -3.93
CA PHE A 860 -19.13 28.62 -2.59
C PHE A 860 -19.72 27.68 -1.53
N PRO A 861 -19.08 27.51 -0.36
CA PRO A 861 -19.67 26.78 0.75
C PRO A 861 -21.03 27.35 1.14
N GLN A 862 -21.93 26.50 1.65
CA GLN A 862 -23.27 26.94 2.04
C GLN A 862 -23.25 28.03 3.14
N SER A 863 -22.23 28.02 4.01
CA SER A 863 -21.98 29.07 5.00
C SER A 863 -21.72 30.43 4.36
N VAL A 864 -21.03 30.46 3.23
CA VAL A 864 -20.74 31.68 2.46
C VAL A 864 -21.96 32.13 1.68
N GLN A 865 -22.69 31.19 1.07
CA GLN A 865 -23.90 31.49 0.28
C GLN A 865 -25.04 32.09 1.13
N THR A 866 -25.10 31.74 2.42
CA THR A 866 -26.13 32.24 3.35
C THR A 866 -25.81 33.62 3.94
N MET A 867 -24.57 34.13 3.78
CA MET A 867 -24.18 35.46 4.24
C MET A 867 -24.70 36.55 3.31
N SER A 868 -25.53 37.43 3.87
CA SER A 868 -26.26 38.46 3.12
C SER A 868 -25.54 39.81 3.07
N LYS A 869 -24.72 40.16 4.07
CA LYS A 869 -24.00 41.43 4.09
C LYS A 869 -22.72 41.28 3.28
N ARG A 870 -22.55 42.15 2.27
CA ARG A 870 -21.35 42.20 1.43
C ARG A 870 -20.82 43.61 1.28
N GLU A 871 -19.50 43.76 1.26
CA GLU A 871 -18.81 45.00 0.87
C GLU A 871 -17.85 44.69 -0.28
N TYR A 872 -18.08 45.32 -1.42
CA TYR A 872 -17.25 45.12 -2.61
C TYR A 872 -15.90 45.84 -2.45
N LEU A 873 -14.81 45.16 -2.80
CA LEU A 873 -13.48 45.77 -2.72
C LEU A 873 -13.34 46.95 -3.71
N SER A 874 -14.03 46.87 -4.84
CA SER A 874 -14.08 47.93 -5.85
C SER A 874 -14.87 49.17 -5.44
N ALA A 875 -15.66 49.10 -4.35
CA ALA A 875 -16.42 50.25 -3.84
C ALA A 875 -15.56 51.28 -3.08
N GLY A 876 -14.28 50.96 -2.80
CA GLY A 876 -13.32 51.88 -2.18
C GLY A 876 -13.51 52.11 -0.68
N LYS A 877 -14.41 51.37 0.00
CA LYS A 877 -14.60 51.48 1.46
C LYS A 877 -13.55 50.71 2.26
N ILE A 878 -12.94 49.69 1.67
CA ILE A 878 -11.83 48.95 2.25
C ILE A 878 -10.53 49.59 1.77
N PRO A 879 -9.65 50.10 2.66
CA PRO A 879 -8.44 50.79 2.23
C PRO A 879 -7.50 49.88 1.42
N LEU A 880 -7.26 50.22 0.16
CA LEU A 880 -6.21 49.63 -0.67
C LEU A 880 -4.88 50.30 -0.33
N ILE A 881 -3.96 49.55 0.28
CA ILE A 881 -2.68 50.08 0.80
C ILE A 881 -1.49 49.83 -0.12
N SER A 882 -1.60 48.87 -1.05
CA SER A 882 -0.58 48.64 -2.09
C SER A 882 -1.22 48.08 -3.36
N GLN A 883 -0.72 48.51 -4.51
CA GLN A 883 -1.06 47.95 -5.82
C GLN A 883 0.20 47.85 -6.68
N LYS A 884 0.45 46.69 -7.27
CA LYS A 884 1.51 46.46 -8.26
C LYS A 884 0.93 45.69 -9.44
N GLN A 885 1.26 46.12 -10.65
CA GLN A 885 0.94 45.41 -11.89
C GLN A 885 1.88 45.91 -12.99
N ASP A 886 2.34 45.00 -13.85
CA ASP A 886 3.45 45.29 -14.76
C ASP A 886 3.13 46.30 -15.87
N GLU A 887 1.91 46.26 -16.42
CA GLU A 887 1.57 47.08 -17.60
C GLU A 887 0.67 48.29 -17.30
N LYS A 888 -0.41 48.10 -16.53
CA LYS A 888 -1.43 49.12 -16.24
C LYS A 888 -1.94 49.00 -14.81
N PRO A 889 -2.50 50.06 -14.21
CA PRO A 889 -3.21 49.91 -12.94
C PRO A 889 -4.45 49.01 -13.08
N PRO A 890 -4.77 48.19 -12.06
CA PRO A 890 -6.02 47.44 -12.01
C PRO A 890 -7.25 48.35 -12.12
N ALA A 891 -8.32 47.85 -12.74
CA ALA A 891 -9.52 48.61 -13.03
C ALA A 891 -10.69 48.16 -12.12
N MET A 892 -11.29 49.11 -11.41
CA MET A 892 -12.45 48.84 -10.54
C MET A 892 -13.74 48.83 -11.36
N ASP A 893 -14.57 47.80 -11.16
CA ASP A 893 -15.88 47.57 -11.77
C ASP A 893 -15.89 47.52 -13.32
N ARG A 894 -14.74 47.23 -13.95
CA ARG A 894 -14.58 47.09 -15.40
C ARG A 894 -13.33 46.30 -15.76
N ALA A 895 -13.25 45.78 -16.98
CA ALA A 895 -12.07 45.05 -17.46
C ALA A 895 -10.83 45.97 -17.58
N CYS A 896 -9.63 45.39 -17.47
CA CYS A 896 -8.37 46.13 -17.36
C CYS A 896 -7.96 46.85 -18.66
N TYR A 897 -8.15 46.19 -19.82
CA TYR A 897 -7.74 46.75 -21.13
C TYR A 897 -8.91 47.24 -21.96
N HIS A 898 -10.09 46.68 -21.75
CA HIS A 898 -11.30 47.07 -22.43
C HIS A 898 -12.19 47.82 -21.43
N LEU A 899 -12.63 49.04 -21.73
CA LEU A 899 -13.48 49.86 -20.84
C LEU A 899 -14.91 49.31 -20.67
N GLY A 900 -15.14 48.04 -20.99
CA GLY A 900 -16.41 47.32 -20.86
C GLY A 900 -16.54 46.58 -19.53
N GLU A 901 -17.66 45.88 -19.37
CA GLU A 901 -17.97 45.06 -18.19
C GLU A 901 -16.96 43.93 -18.00
N LEU A 902 -16.80 43.49 -16.75
CA LEU A 902 -16.03 42.30 -16.43
C LEU A 902 -16.74 41.07 -17.00
N SER A 903 -16.04 40.24 -17.76
CA SER A 903 -16.64 39.06 -18.37
C SER A 903 -15.71 37.86 -18.38
N ILE A 904 -16.22 36.69 -17.98
CA ILE A 904 -15.49 35.41 -17.98
C ILE A 904 -16.37 34.36 -18.66
N ARG A 905 -15.91 33.85 -19.80
CA ARG A 905 -16.58 32.83 -20.63
C ARG A 905 -18.06 33.15 -20.89
N GLY A 906 -18.33 34.40 -21.25
CA GLY A 906 -19.67 34.94 -21.52
C GLY A 906 -20.49 35.34 -20.29
N SER A 907 -20.02 35.04 -19.06
CA SER A 907 -20.68 35.48 -17.83
C SER A 907 -20.24 36.90 -17.48
N LYS A 908 -21.20 37.82 -17.37
CA LYS A 908 -20.94 39.25 -17.13
C LYS A 908 -21.14 39.64 -15.69
N PHE A 909 -20.29 40.54 -15.19
CA PHE A 909 -20.30 41.03 -13.81
C PHE A 909 -20.24 42.56 -13.78
N SER A 910 -21.07 43.15 -12.92
CA SER A 910 -21.15 44.61 -12.74
C SER A 910 -20.22 45.15 -11.65
N ARG A 911 -19.67 44.25 -10.82
CA ARG A 911 -18.76 44.58 -9.73
C ARG A 911 -17.53 43.69 -9.77
N GLY A 912 -16.39 44.22 -9.36
CA GLY A 912 -15.14 43.46 -9.26
C GLY A 912 -13.92 44.28 -9.65
N ILE A 913 -12.81 43.59 -9.90
CA ILE A 913 -11.53 44.23 -10.25
C ILE A 913 -10.94 43.53 -11.47
N GLY A 914 -10.76 44.25 -12.57
CA GLY A 914 -10.03 43.77 -13.75
C GLY A 914 -8.53 43.99 -13.56
N GLY A 915 -7.72 43.00 -13.91
CA GLY A 915 -6.26 43.04 -13.78
C GLY A 915 -5.52 42.34 -14.92
N HIS A 916 -4.22 42.19 -14.72
CA HIS A 916 -3.27 41.52 -15.60
C HIS A 916 -2.18 40.82 -14.77
N ALA A 917 -1.65 39.68 -15.20
CA ALA A 917 -0.48 39.10 -14.53
C ALA A 917 0.82 39.88 -14.88
N LYS A 918 1.80 40.00 -13.98
CA LYS A 918 1.70 39.73 -12.54
C LYS A 918 1.04 40.91 -11.85
N SER A 919 0.12 40.66 -10.93
CA SER A 919 -0.45 41.72 -10.09
C SER A 919 -0.56 41.36 -8.63
N GLU A 920 -0.41 42.37 -7.77
CA GLU A 920 -0.61 42.29 -6.32
C GLU A 920 -1.48 43.47 -5.87
N LEU A 921 -2.57 43.18 -5.15
CA LEU A 921 -3.43 44.16 -4.50
C LEU A 921 -3.49 43.87 -3.01
N VAL A 922 -3.14 44.83 -2.16
CA VAL A 922 -3.13 44.65 -0.70
C VAL A 922 -4.14 45.59 -0.05
N PHE A 923 -5.11 45.01 0.65
CA PHE A 923 -6.16 45.69 1.38
C PHE A 923 -5.93 45.59 2.89
N LYS A 924 -6.14 46.71 3.59
CA LYS A 924 -6.12 46.74 5.05
C LYS A 924 -7.50 46.40 5.59
N LEU A 925 -7.56 45.36 6.41
CA LEU A 925 -8.75 44.93 7.13
C LEU A 925 -8.73 45.46 8.56
N ASN A 926 -9.91 45.76 9.11
CA ASN A 926 -10.08 46.09 10.51
C ASN A 926 -10.79 44.91 11.20
N PRO A 927 -10.15 44.24 12.18
CA PRO A 927 -10.76 43.14 12.92
C PRO A 927 -12.11 43.50 13.57
N ALA A 928 -12.31 44.78 13.92
CA ALA A 928 -13.57 45.28 14.49
C ALA A 928 -14.75 45.28 13.50
N ASP A 929 -14.49 45.16 12.19
CA ASP A 929 -15.54 45.05 11.18
C ASP A 929 -16.12 43.64 11.06
N GLU A 930 -15.59 42.65 11.80
CA GLU A 930 -16.13 41.29 11.92
C GLU A 930 -16.45 40.59 10.59
N TRP A 931 -15.70 40.89 9.53
CA TRP A 931 -15.78 40.16 8.27
C TRP A 931 -15.41 38.69 8.49
N LYS A 932 -16.12 37.78 7.81
CA LYS A 932 -15.90 36.33 7.93
C LYS A 932 -15.20 35.76 6.72
N PHE A 933 -15.64 36.14 5.52
CA PHE A 933 -15.07 35.60 4.28
C PHE A 933 -14.77 36.70 3.26
N PHE A 934 -13.65 36.56 2.55
CA PHE A 934 -13.50 37.13 1.22
C PHE A 934 -14.08 36.16 0.18
N THR A 935 -14.74 36.67 -0.85
CA THR A 935 -15.25 35.87 -1.98
C THR A 935 -15.09 36.61 -3.30
N ALA A 936 -14.78 35.89 -4.38
CA ALA A 936 -14.83 36.38 -5.75
C ALA A 936 -15.13 35.24 -6.73
N TYR A 937 -15.54 35.58 -7.95
CA TYR A 937 -15.41 34.71 -9.12
C TYR A 937 -14.17 35.15 -9.90
N VAL A 938 -13.32 34.20 -10.28
CA VAL A 938 -12.06 34.48 -10.96
C VAL A 938 -11.96 33.76 -12.29
N GLY A 939 -11.18 34.33 -13.21
CA GLY A 939 -10.97 33.76 -14.53
C GLY A 939 -10.35 34.74 -15.51
N ILE A 940 -9.99 34.23 -16.69
CA ILE A 940 -9.48 35.03 -17.81
C ILE A 940 -10.63 35.87 -18.37
N ASP A 941 -10.36 37.15 -18.64
CA ASP A 941 -11.33 38.06 -19.24
C ASP A 941 -11.58 37.69 -20.71
N ASP A 942 -12.84 37.75 -21.15
CA ASP A 942 -13.21 37.42 -22.54
C ASP A 942 -12.53 38.30 -23.60
N SER A 943 -12.01 39.48 -23.24
CA SER A 943 -11.25 40.35 -24.14
C SER A 943 -9.79 39.90 -24.33
N SER A 944 -9.35 38.87 -23.61
CA SER A 944 -7.98 38.37 -23.70
C SER A 944 -7.64 37.83 -25.09
N ASN A 945 -6.68 38.48 -25.76
CA ASN A 945 -6.15 38.08 -27.05
C ASN A 945 -4.69 38.59 -27.21
N PRO A 946 -3.69 37.71 -27.35
CA PRO A 946 -3.77 36.24 -27.31
C PRO A 946 -4.26 35.72 -25.95
N VAL A 947 -4.66 34.46 -25.89
CA VAL A 947 -5.12 33.82 -24.64
C VAL A 947 -3.92 33.37 -23.82
N GLY A 948 -3.81 33.87 -22.58
CA GLY A 948 -2.77 33.48 -21.62
C GLY A 948 -3.23 32.44 -20.60
N THR A 949 -2.48 32.28 -19.51
CA THR A 949 -2.80 31.41 -18.39
C THR A 949 -2.53 32.08 -17.06
N VAL A 950 -3.47 31.98 -16.12
CA VAL A 950 -3.39 32.72 -14.85
C VAL A 950 -3.70 31.86 -13.65
N ALA A 951 -3.09 32.16 -12.51
CA ALA A 951 -3.50 31.64 -11.21
C ALA A 951 -3.86 32.80 -10.27
N PHE A 952 -4.93 32.62 -9.50
CA PHE A 952 -5.42 33.59 -8.53
C PHE A 952 -5.09 33.11 -7.13
N ARG A 953 -4.35 33.92 -6.37
CA ARG A 953 -3.97 33.60 -4.99
C ARG A 953 -4.49 34.66 -4.03
N VAL A 954 -5.00 34.20 -2.89
CA VAL A 954 -5.48 35.04 -1.79
C VAL A 954 -4.61 34.78 -0.57
N PHE A 955 -4.03 35.83 -0.02
CA PHE A 955 -3.25 35.78 1.22
C PHE A 955 -3.98 36.56 2.31
N VAL A 956 -4.00 35.99 3.51
CA VAL A 956 -4.57 36.61 4.72
C VAL A 956 -3.46 36.69 5.75
N ASP A 957 -3.13 37.91 6.20
CA ASP A 957 -2.01 38.20 7.11
C ASP A 957 -0.69 37.51 6.67
N GLY A 958 -0.38 37.61 5.37
CA GLY A 958 0.83 37.05 4.77
C GLY A 958 0.82 35.54 4.49
N LYS A 959 -0.23 34.81 4.91
CA LYS A 959 -0.36 33.36 4.67
C LYS A 959 -1.27 33.09 3.47
N LEU A 960 -0.88 32.16 2.59
CA LEU A 960 -1.74 31.73 1.49
C LEU A 960 -3.01 31.07 2.06
N ALA A 961 -4.16 31.64 1.75
CA ALA A 961 -5.46 31.23 2.25
C ALA A 961 -6.35 30.58 1.17
N ALA A 962 -6.14 30.94 -0.11
CA ALA A 962 -6.78 30.29 -1.25
C ALA A 962 -5.92 30.39 -2.52
N ASP A 963 -6.00 29.39 -3.39
CA ASP A 963 -5.36 29.35 -4.70
C ASP A 963 -6.35 28.72 -5.72
N SER A 964 -6.53 29.33 -6.89
CA SER A 964 -7.39 28.78 -7.95
C SER A 964 -6.73 27.64 -8.74
N GLY A 965 -5.41 27.48 -8.63
CA GLY A 965 -4.60 26.75 -9.60
C GLY A 965 -4.57 27.45 -10.96
N LYS A 966 -3.94 26.79 -11.95
CA LYS A 966 -3.82 27.29 -13.33
C LYS A 966 -5.18 27.31 -14.04
N LEU A 967 -5.63 28.51 -14.37
CA LEU A 967 -6.82 28.75 -15.17
C LEU A 967 -6.43 29.08 -16.61
N THR A 968 -7.17 28.50 -17.55
CA THR A 968 -7.14 28.86 -18.98
C THR A 968 -8.54 29.29 -19.43
N MET A 969 -8.67 29.81 -20.65
CA MET A 969 -9.96 30.27 -21.22
C MET A 969 -11.03 29.17 -21.33
N LYS A 970 -10.66 27.90 -21.08
CA LYS A 970 -11.62 26.79 -21.03
C LYS A 970 -12.49 26.80 -19.77
N TYR A 971 -12.13 27.56 -18.73
CA TYR A 971 -12.91 27.60 -17.48
C TYR A 971 -13.93 28.75 -17.50
N GLY A 972 -15.11 28.51 -16.94
CA GLY A 972 -16.04 29.59 -16.62
C GLY A 972 -15.61 30.36 -15.37
N PRO A 973 -16.46 31.24 -14.82
CA PRO A 973 -16.17 31.91 -13.56
C PRO A 973 -15.94 30.90 -12.43
N VAL A 974 -14.73 30.87 -11.88
CA VAL A 974 -14.35 29.96 -10.79
C VAL A 974 -14.54 30.67 -9.44
N PRO A 975 -15.35 30.15 -8.50
CA PRO A 975 -15.47 30.76 -7.19
C PRO A 975 -14.19 30.56 -6.36
N ILE A 976 -13.69 31.63 -5.74
CA ILE A 976 -12.58 31.60 -4.78
C ILE A 976 -13.01 32.31 -3.49
N PHE A 977 -12.65 31.75 -2.34
CA PHE A 977 -13.00 32.33 -1.04
C PHE A 977 -11.91 32.05 0.00
N ALA A 978 -11.80 32.92 1.01
CA ALA A 978 -10.85 32.79 2.11
C ALA A 978 -11.49 33.25 3.42
N ASP A 979 -11.21 32.56 4.53
CA ASP A 979 -11.57 33.03 5.87
C ASP A 979 -10.70 34.26 6.22
N VAL A 980 -11.36 35.35 6.57
CA VAL A 980 -10.73 36.64 6.96
C VAL A 980 -11.11 37.05 8.38
N SER A 981 -11.62 36.11 9.17
CA SER A 981 -12.05 36.34 10.54
C SER A 981 -10.89 36.85 11.41
N GLY A 982 -10.99 38.11 11.84
CA GLY A 982 -9.97 38.75 12.67
C GLY A 982 -8.70 39.17 11.92
N ALA A 983 -8.71 39.09 10.59
CA ALA A 983 -7.57 39.45 9.75
C ALA A 983 -7.30 40.96 9.73
N GLN A 984 -6.04 41.33 9.52
CA GLN A 984 -5.59 42.72 9.39
C GLN A 984 -5.20 43.08 7.95
N GLU A 985 -4.86 42.08 7.14
CA GLU A 985 -4.45 42.24 5.76
C GLU A 985 -5.05 41.17 4.85
N LEU A 986 -5.55 41.60 3.69
CA LEU A 986 -5.96 40.74 2.58
C LEU A 986 -5.16 41.12 1.35
N LYS A 987 -4.41 40.17 0.78
CA LYS A 987 -3.65 40.37 -0.45
C LYS A 987 -4.17 39.46 -1.56
N LEU A 988 -4.49 40.04 -2.71
CA LEU A 988 -4.95 39.36 -3.91
C LEU A 988 -3.84 39.38 -4.97
N VAL A 989 -3.54 38.23 -5.58
CA VAL A 989 -2.46 38.07 -6.54
C VAL A 989 -2.96 37.39 -7.82
N ILE A 990 -2.57 37.92 -8.98
CA ILE A 990 -2.66 37.22 -10.27
C ILE A 990 -1.24 36.85 -10.70
N ASP A 991 -1.01 35.55 -10.89
CA ASP A 991 0.27 34.94 -11.27
C ASP A 991 0.20 34.44 -12.73
N ASP A 992 1.32 34.46 -13.44
CA ASP A 992 1.46 34.12 -14.87
C ASP A 992 1.71 32.61 -15.11
N CYS A 993 1.63 31.79 -14.06
CA CYS A 993 1.84 30.34 -14.14
C CYS A 993 3.17 29.92 -14.80
N GLY A 994 4.17 30.81 -14.81
CA GLY A 994 5.48 30.55 -15.39
C GLY A 994 5.56 30.49 -16.92
N ASP A 995 4.47 30.74 -17.67
CA ASP A 995 4.52 30.82 -19.14
C ASP A 995 4.60 32.27 -19.69
N GLY A 996 4.75 33.24 -18.78
CA GLY A 996 4.94 34.66 -19.08
C GLY A 996 3.61 35.40 -19.27
N ILE A 997 3.64 36.72 -19.13
CA ILE A 997 2.43 37.55 -18.96
C ILE A 997 1.54 37.72 -20.21
N GLN A 998 1.87 37.09 -21.34
CA GLN A 998 1.25 37.41 -22.61
C GLN A 998 -0.18 36.86 -22.70
N GLY A 999 -1.17 37.75 -22.64
CA GLY A 999 -2.58 37.34 -22.70
C GLY A 999 -3.20 37.05 -21.33
N ASP A 1000 -2.56 37.48 -20.25
CA ASP A 1000 -3.00 37.22 -18.88
C ASP A 1000 -3.96 38.29 -18.36
N ILE A 1001 -4.89 38.72 -19.22
CA ILE A 1001 -5.96 39.64 -18.82
C ILE A 1001 -6.98 38.84 -18.01
N ALA A 1002 -7.19 39.22 -16.75
CA ALA A 1002 -7.96 38.40 -15.82
C ALA A 1002 -8.78 39.24 -14.83
N ASN A 1003 -9.85 38.66 -14.29
CA ASN A 1003 -10.81 39.39 -13.47
C ASN A 1003 -11.03 38.76 -12.10
N TRP A 1004 -11.10 39.61 -11.07
CA TRP A 1004 -11.71 39.33 -9.76
C TRP A 1004 -13.17 39.80 -9.77
N CYS A 1005 -14.05 39.06 -10.41
CA CYS A 1005 -15.48 39.35 -10.50
C CYS A 1005 -16.20 39.20 -9.16
N ASP A 1006 -17.13 40.11 -8.86
CA ASP A 1006 -17.93 40.13 -7.63
C ASP A 1006 -17.09 40.07 -6.32
N ALA A 1007 -15.84 40.53 -6.38
CA ALA A 1007 -14.88 40.49 -5.27
C ALA A 1007 -15.36 41.31 -4.06
N CYS A 1008 -15.70 40.63 -2.96
CA CYS A 1008 -16.28 41.25 -1.77
C CYS A 1008 -15.93 40.52 -0.46
N LEU A 1009 -16.07 41.25 0.65
CA LEU A 1009 -16.08 40.71 2.01
C LEU A 1009 -17.51 40.39 2.44
N ARG A 1010 -17.72 39.30 3.18
CA ARG A 1010 -19.03 38.79 3.62
C ARG A 1010 -19.11 38.56 5.13
N LYS A 1011 -20.29 38.80 5.71
CA LYS A 1011 -20.64 38.44 7.09
C LYS A 1011 -22.14 38.27 7.30
#